data_AF-A0A4Y2Q2Q1-F1
#
_entry.id   AF-A0A4Y2Q2Q1-F1
#
_cell.length_a   1.000
_cell.length_b   1.000
_cell.length_c   1.000
_cell.angle_alpha   90.00
_cell.angle_beta   90.00
_cell.angle_gamma   90.00
#
_symmetry.space_group_name_H-M   'P 1'
#
loop_
_entity.id
_entity.type
_entity.pdbx_description
1 polymer ?
#
loop_
_entity_poly.entity_id
_entity_poly.type
_entity_poly.pdbx_seq_one_letter_code
_entity_poly.pdbx_strand_id
1 'polypeptide(L)'
;MTIYVKPCLQFILAVKAPYKDLCFLKSLKAYENKLTLEDRPVWYIFPGMGSQWPCMAKKLMNLEVFASSIRKSAELLKPYGLDLIDLVTNVVTNESNSRKIIPAFVSIAAVQVALVDALNEIGISPDGIIGHSVGELGCAYADGSFTAEQTVLAAFWKGKAVEDSNLQTGAMAALGMTWSQVNKCCPKDIFPACHNAEDSVTISGPKDSMKVFVDALKAENVFVREVDSCGYAFHSQYVLPAVEKLQTALEKVIPSPKPRTSRWISSSYPKQEWDDPSAKLAGPSYIVKNFVAPVLFHEALLHVPKDAIVIEIAPHHLLQAILKRVIGPHAEYVGLMKRNVDNTVHLLSSLGRLYTAGLNPDIEKLYPQVQFPVPKGTPMISPLIKWDHSESWCVAKWDKNANRSQMITEVNVGSDESPDKYILDHRIDGRCLYPVAGYLVLVWKVLAEIKGTDVMSLPVTFEEVKIHRAAVLSREASTNFLVEITNAGEFEISEGDMTVCSGRIYSQEESVRTDSSELLKSNDFKSLPLNQNDIYKELKLRGYDYGPTFQGLAGADIEGTKGLLKWTGEWVVFLDTMLQVSILGSPKRALCLPTRIQNIKIDPILHKTVMNSALKECNGVPVFHDENTKRIISGGVVFKDLKTSFAPRRIQSKQIPLLEEYRFIPYNETKMLCNSVEETLGRYIHVCSSVANAILELFVMNKDKTYDVMKGFKEADELIASYFKSYTDNHVLLKSLSGIINAATSKDLIRHVKNYVNIYLSERDNDILSQTMLQENPLRTVMDVVLENAASRRLKILEIADTSLPLSTKISETVQTFGDLNVKYLIAHSKPDLLEKSNLPSRNFELSSWDPKSALPFKDIDLCVMKFLNHHSEEHRQILENVLATLKDNGFVLLLQRTCLVPAEIILSAVGETVLPIHTESDLEETFIDLKLQVICKKSDSLASTMYLLRKSPDIPYEDIVIPVIEDKYEKWVDELSEQITIASTSSDPKRIWLVSEASNNCGIIGLVNCLRQEPGGSSIRCVFANEATTKLPEFNLKNQFYQDIAQKNLTMNVFKRGSWGSFRHLTMSESK
;
A
#
# COMPACT_ATOMS: atom_id res chain seq x y z
N MET A 1 -15.72 -27.26 0.17
CA MET A 1 -14.67 -27.64 -0.80
C MET A 1 -15.29 -27.57 -2.19
N THR A 2 -15.26 -26.39 -2.81
CA THR A 2 -15.86 -26.18 -4.14
C THR A 2 -14.78 -26.46 -5.17
N ILE A 3 -14.87 -27.63 -5.81
CA ILE A 3 -13.98 -28.03 -6.90
C ILE A 3 -14.42 -27.23 -8.15
N TYR A 4 -13.75 -26.11 -8.45
CA TYR A 4 -13.90 -25.45 -9.75
C TYR A 4 -12.96 -26.11 -10.77
N VAL A 5 -13.44 -27.17 -11.41
CA VAL A 5 -12.75 -27.81 -12.53
C VAL A 5 -13.24 -27.17 -13.84
N LYS A 6 -12.45 -26.23 -14.38
CA LYS A 6 -12.33 -26.02 -15.84
C LYS A 6 -10.85 -25.74 -16.20
N PRO A 7 -9.93 -26.71 -16.10
CA PRO A 7 -8.50 -26.45 -16.31
C PRO A 7 -8.07 -26.08 -17.75
N CYS A 8 -8.96 -25.81 -18.71
CA CYS A 8 -8.61 -25.98 -20.13
C CYS A 8 -9.08 -24.97 -21.18
N LEU A 9 -9.78 -23.86 -20.89
CA LEU A 9 -10.01 -22.87 -21.98
C LEU A 9 -8.67 -22.40 -22.61
N GLN A 10 -7.60 -22.51 -21.80
CA GLN A 10 -6.23 -22.09 -22.06
C GLN A 10 -5.19 -23.17 -22.37
N PHE A 11 -5.48 -24.48 -22.39
CA PHE A 11 -4.59 -25.35 -23.20
C PHE A 11 -4.89 -25.14 -24.69
N ILE A 12 -6.14 -24.76 -25.01
CA ILE A 12 -6.75 -25.02 -26.32
C ILE A 12 -6.65 -23.87 -27.31
N LEU A 13 -6.56 -22.60 -26.90
CA LEU A 13 -6.55 -21.56 -27.93
C LEU A 13 -5.18 -21.26 -28.56
N ALA A 14 -4.04 -21.38 -27.87
CA ALA A 14 -2.78 -20.97 -28.51
C ALA A 14 -1.49 -21.34 -27.76
N VAL A 15 -1.06 -22.60 -27.78
CA VAL A 15 0.38 -22.83 -27.96
C VAL A 15 0.81 -22.43 -29.39
N LYS A 16 -0.13 -22.22 -30.34
CA LYS A 16 0.16 -21.75 -31.71
C LYS A 16 -0.96 -20.93 -32.35
N ALA A 17 -0.89 -19.60 -32.19
CA ALA A 17 -0.95 -18.69 -33.34
C ALA A 17 0.42 -17.99 -33.37
N PRO A 18 1.10 -17.83 -34.52
CA PRO A 18 2.55 -17.58 -34.58
C PRO A 18 2.94 -16.12 -34.26
N TYR A 19 2.43 -15.55 -33.17
CA TYR A 19 2.75 -14.18 -32.74
C TYR A 19 2.95 -14.11 -31.23
N LYS A 20 4.15 -13.67 -30.84
CA LYS A 20 4.57 -13.42 -29.46
C LYS A 20 3.88 -12.15 -28.95
N ASP A 21 2.98 -12.25 -27.98
CA ASP A 21 2.57 -11.08 -27.19
C ASP A 21 2.56 -11.40 -25.69
N LEU A 22 3.46 -10.74 -24.95
CA LEU A 22 3.75 -10.92 -23.53
C LEU A 22 2.66 -10.37 -22.58
N CYS A 23 1.69 -9.60 -23.09
CA CYS A 23 0.69 -8.90 -22.27
C CYS A 23 -0.35 -9.81 -21.61
N PHE A 24 -0.65 -10.99 -22.19
CA PHE A 24 -1.71 -11.89 -21.71
C PHE A 24 -1.36 -12.61 -20.39
N LEU A 25 -0.06 -12.83 -20.12
CA LEU A 25 0.41 -13.44 -18.88
C LEU A 25 0.40 -12.46 -17.69
N LYS A 26 0.54 -11.15 -17.95
CA LYS A 26 0.45 -10.12 -16.90
C LYS A 26 -0.97 -9.93 -16.39
N SER A 27 -2.00 -10.11 -17.23
CA SER A 27 -3.40 -9.98 -16.79
C SER A 27 -3.87 -11.16 -15.93
N LEU A 28 -3.37 -12.37 -16.12
CA LEU A 28 -3.77 -13.53 -15.30
C LEU A 28 -3.22 -13.45 -13.86
N LYS A 29 -2.01 -12.93 -13.67
CA LYS A 29 -1.47 -12.65 -12.32
C LYS A 29 -2.27 -11.61 -11.53
N ALA A 30 -3.05 -10.76 -12.21
CA ALA A 30 -3.90 -9.77 -11.55
C ALA A 30 -5.23 -10.35 -11.01
N TYR A 31 -5.64 -11.54 -11.47
CA TYR A 31 -6.92 -12.19 -11.11
C TYR A 31 -6.77 -13.33 -10.08
N GLU A 32 -5.60 -13.48 -9.44
CA GLU A 32 -5.45 -14.37 -8.26
C GLU A 32 -6.32 -13.93 -7.07
N ASN A 33 -6.98 -12.77 -7.15
CA ASN A 33 -7.90 -12.29 -6.12
C ASN A 33 -9.36 -12.24 -6.63
N LYS A 34 -10.18 -13.11 -6.03
CA LYS A 34 -11.66 -13.08 -5.96
C LYS A 34 -12.43 -13.33 -7.26
N LEU A 35 -12.56 -14.60 -7.63
CA LEU A 35 -13.85 -15.09 -8.13
C LEU A 35 -14.81 -15.12 -6.94
N THR A 36 -15.79 -14.23 -6.93
CA THR A 36 -16.90 -14.28 -5.97
C THR A 36 -17.85 -15.41 -6.38
N LEU A 37 -18.36 -16.16 -5.41
CA LEU A 37 -19.32 -17.26 -5.60
C LEU A 37 -20.71 -16.80 -6.07
N GLU A 38 -20.91 -15.49 -6.28
CA GLU A 38 -22.19 -14.89 -6.61
C GLU A 38 -22.35 -14.77 -8.14
N ASP A 39 -23.52 -15.15 -8.65
CA ASP A 39 -23.86 -15.04 -10.08
C ASP A 39 -23.89 -13.57 -10.50
N ARG A 40 -23.03 -13.20 -11.47
CA ARG A 40 -22.92 -11.83 -11.98
C ARG A 40 -23.84 -11.66 -13.20
N PRO A 41 -24.68 -10.61 -13.25
CA PRO A 41 -25.62 -10.42 -14.36
C PRO A 41 -24.91 -10.02 -15.66
N VAL A 42 -25.31 -10.62 -16.78
CA VAL A 42 -24.75 -10.37 -18.12
C VAL A 42 -25.56 -9.29 -18.84
N TRP A 43 -24.90 -8.22 -19.27
CA TRP A 43 -25.54 -7.10 -19.95
C TRP A 43 -25.00 -6.91 -21.35
N TYR A 44 -25.87 -6.97 -22.36
CA TYR A 44 -25.51 -6.70 -23.74
C TYR A 44 -25.69 -5.22 -24.07
N ILE A 45 -24.62 -4.59 -24.54
CA ILE A 45 -24.61 -3.22 -25.02
C ILE A 45 -24.43 -3.24 -26.53
N PHE A 46 -25.35 -2.59 -27.26
CA PHE A 46 -25.30 -2.49 -28.72
C PHE A 46 -24.95 -1.07 -29.16
N PRO A 47 -23.67 -0.77 -29.43
CA PRO A 47 -23.26 0.48 -30.05
C PRO A 47 -23.90 0.69 -31.42
N GLY A 48 -24.15 1.96 -31.76
CA GLY A 48 -24.69 2.35 -33.05
C GLY A 48 -23.64 2.72 -34.09
N MET A 49 -23.93 3.81 -34.81
CA MET A 49 -23.09 4.38 -35.86
C MET A 49 -21.71 4.79 -35.33
N GLY A 50 -20.68 4.64 -36.17
CA GLY A 50 -19.28 4.91 -35.85
C GLY A 50 -18.49 3.65 -35.46
N SER A 51 -19.19 2.54 -35.22
CA SER A 51 -18.60 1.23 -34.96
C SER A 51 -18.14 0.51 -36.24
N GLN A 52 -18.69 0.84 -37.40
CA GLN A 52 -18.33 0.24 -38.70
C GLN A 52 -16.90 0.61 -39.15
N TRP A 53 -16.28 -0.26 -39.94
CA TRP A 53 -14.97 -0.01 -40.59
C TRP A 53 -14.76 -0.99 -41.77
N PRO A 54 -13.86 -0.68 -42.72
CA PRO A 54 -13.60 -1.55 -43.87
C PRO A 54 -13.14 -2.95 -43.46
N CYS A 55 -13.59 -3.99 -44.15
CA CYS A 55 -13.23 -5.40 -43.86
C CYS A 55 -13.58 -5.88 -42.43
N MET A 56 -14.53 -5.26 -41.74
CA MET A 56 -14.82 -5.53 -40.33
C MET A 56 -15.13 -7.01 -40.02
N ALA A 57 -15.76 -7.75 -40.94
CA ALA A 57 -16.12 -9.15 -40.73
C ALA A 57 -15.08 -10.14 -41.27
N LYS A 58 -14.11 -9.68 -42.07
CA LYS A 58 -13.19 -10.51 -42.88
C LYS A 58 -12.58 -11.68 -42.11
N LYS A 59 -12.09 -11.42 -40.90
CA LYS A 59 -11.43 -12.44 -40.06
C LYS A 59 -12.42 -13.40 -39.39
N LEU A 60 -13.56 -12.90 -38.95
CA LEU A 60 -14.59 -13.70 -38.29
C LEU A 60 -15.40 -14.58 -39.24
N MET A 61 -15.33 -14.34 -40.56
CA MET A 61 -15.87 -15.27 -41.57
C MET A 61 -15.26 -16.68 -41.51
N ASN A 62 -14.13 -16.87 -40.82
CA ASN A 62 -13.56 -18.20 -40.55
C ASN A 62 -14.32 -18.99 -39.48
N LEU A 63 -15.17 -18.33 -38.68
CA LEU A 63 -16.01 -18.97 -37.68
C LEU A 63 -17.36 -19.29 -38.32
N GLU A 64 -17.68 -20.58 -38.50
CA GLU A 64 -18.83 -20.98 -39.33
C GLU A 64 -20.17 -20.45 -38.82
N VAL A 65 -20.37 -20.37 -37.50
CA VAL A 65 -21.59 -19.78 -36.90
C VAL A 65 -21.77 -18.33 -37.34
N PHE A 66 -20.70 -17.54 -37.24
CA PHE A 66 -20.68 -16.13 -37.67
C PHE A 66 -20.84 -16.01 -39.19
N ALA A 67 -20.11 -16.81 -39.96
CA ALA A 67 -20.14 -16.78 -41.42
C ALA A 67 -21.53 -17.17 -41.96
N SER A 68 -22.17 -18.19 -41.40
CA SER A 68 -23.51 -18.63 -41.75
C SER A 68 -24.55 -17.54 -41.50
N SER A 69 -24.45 -16.83 -40.37
CA SER A 69 -25.32 -15.70 -40.04
C SER A 69 -25.16 -14.53 -41.03
N ILE A 70 -23.93 -14.17 -41.37
CA ILE A 70 -23.65 -13.13 -42.37
C ILE A 70 -24.14 -13.54 -43.76
N ARG A 71 -23.94 -14.80 -44.19
CA ARG A 71 -24.45 -15.30 -45.49
C ARG A 71 -25.97 -15.22 -45.57
N LYS A 72 -26.69 -15.62 -44.51
CA LYS A 72 -28.15 -15.46 -44.43
C LYS A 72 -28.56 -13.99 -44.57
N SER A 73 -27.87 -13.10 -43.88
CA SER A 73 -28.11 -11.65 -43.99
C SER A 73 -27.83 -11.11 -45.39
N ALA A 74 -26.82 -11.65 -46.08
CA ALA A 74 -26.46 -11.26 -47.45
C ALA A 74 -27.52 -11.69 -48.47
N GLU A 75 -28.08 -12.91 -48.34
CA GLU A 75 -29.14 -13.39 -49.24
C GLU A 75 -30.38 -12.48 -49.21
N LEU A 76 -30.73 -11.93 -48.04
CA LEU A 76 -31.86 -11.01 -47.87
C LEU A 76 -31.66 -9.67 -48.60
N LEU A 77 -30.41 -9.24 -48.78
CA LEU A 77 -30.06 -7.96 -49.37
C LEU A 77 -29.84 -8.02 -50.88
N LYS A 78 -29.69 -9.23 -51.45
CA LYS A 78 -29.54 -9.44 -52.91
C LYS A 78 -30.67 -8.83 -53.75
N PRO A 79 -31.97 -8.97 -53.42
CA PRO A 79 -33.06 -8.36 -54.19
C PRO A 79 -32.98 -6.83 -54.28
N TYR A 80 -32.26 -6.20 -53.35
CA TYR A 80 -32.07 -4.75 -53.28
C TYR A 80 -30.74 -4.29 -53.89
N GLY A 81 -30.00 -5.20 -54.56
CA GLY A 81 -28.75 -4.89 -55.26
C GLY A 81 -27.56 -4.63 -54.33
N LEU A 82 -27.59 -5.10 -53.09
CA LEU A 82 -26.50 -4.95 -52.13
C LEU A 82 -25.76 -6.27 -51.90
N ASP A 83 -24.46 -6.28 -52.21
CA ASP A 83 -23.56 -7.37 -51.84
C ASP A 83 -22.97 -7.11 -50.45
N LEU A 84 -23.62 -7.66 -49.43
CA LEU A 84 -23.17 -7.54 -48.05
C LEU A 84 -21.81 -8.22 -47.83
N ILE A 85 -21.53 -9.35 -48.49
CA ILE A 85 -20.28 -10.09 -48.28
C ILE A 85 -19.10 -9.25 -48.75
N ASP A 86 -19.20 -8.68 -49.96
CA ASP A 86 -18.19 -7.76 -50.48
C ASP A 86 -17.99 -6.57 -49.54
N LEU A 87 -19.09 -5.96 -49.09
CA LEU A 87 -19.09 -4.79 -48.21
C LEU A 87 -18.33 -5.02 -46.88
N VAL A 88 -18.48 -6.19 -46.27
CA VAL A 88 -17.91 -6.48 -44.94
C VAL A 88 -16.57 -7.22 -44.98
N THR A 89 -16.15 -7.73 -46.14
CA THR A 89 -14.90 -8.51 -46.27
C THR A 89 -13.82 -7.83 -47.12
N ASN A 90 -14.19 -6.97 -48.08
CA ASN A 90 -13.25 -6.32 -48.99
C ASN A 90 -13.06 -4.83 -48.67
N VAL A 91 -11.91 -4.30 -49.09
CA VAL A 91 -11.67 -2.86 -49.03
C VAL A 91 -12.41 -2.27 -50.22
N VAL A 92 -13.43 -1.47 -49.95
CA VAL A 92 -14.17 -0.78 -51.01
C VAL A 92 -13.21 0.25 -51.64
N THR A 93 -12.76 -0.02 -52.87
CA THR A 93 -11.75 0.79 -53.58
C THR A 93 -12.28 2.11 -54.13
N ASN A 94 -13.60 2.32 -54.08
CA ASN A 94 -14.23 3.58 -54.49
C ASN A 94 -14.60 4.41 -53.24
N GLU A 95 -13.95 5.56 -53.06
CA GLU A 95 -14.25 6.52 -51.97
C GLU A 95 -15.74 6.88 -51.89
N SER A 96 -16.48 6.75 -53.01
CA SER A 96 -17.92 7.06 -53.13
C SER A 96 -18.88 6.15 -52.34
N ASN A 97 -18.46 4.94 -51.95
CA ASN A 97 -19.30 4.02 -51.17
C ASN A 97 -19.03 4.08 -49.66
N SER A 98 -17.89 4.62 -49.23
CA SER A 98 -17.49 4.70 -47.82
C SER A 98 -18.31 5.68 -46.96
N ARG A 99 -19.12 6.55 -47.59
CA ARG A 99 -19.95 7.58 -46.94
C ARG A 99 -21.46 7.39 -47.13
N LYS A 100 -21.90 6.21 -47.58
CA LYS A 100 -23.34 5.92 -47.77
C LYS A 100 -23.94 5.31 -46.51
N ILE A 101 -25.15 5.74 -46.18
CA ILE A 101 -25.82 5.39 -44.92
C ILE A 101 -26.37 3.95 -44.93
N ILE A 102 -26.88 3.48 -46.07
CA ILE A 102 -27.41 2.11 -46.19
C ILE A 102 -26.32 1.08 -45.90
N PRO A 103 -25.14 1.10 -46.58
CA PRO A 103 -24.05 0.18 -46.27
C PRO A 103 -23.64 0.17 -44.80
N ALA A 104 -23.58 1.32 -44.14
CA ALA A 104 -23.20 1.41 -42.74
C ALA A 104 -24.22 0.74 -41.81
N PHE A 105 -25.52 1.00 -41.98
CA PHE A 105 -26.57 0.42 -41.14
C PHE A 105 -26.69 -1.09 -41.31
N VAL A 106 -26.74 -1.60 -42.55
CA VAL A 106 -26.87 -3.04 -42.79
C VAL A 106 -25.64 -3.81 -42.30
N SER A 107 -24.46 -3.21 -42.46
CA SER A 107 -23.20 -3.73 -41.95
C SER A 107 -23.23 -3.92 -40.43
N ILE A 108 -23.56 -2.86 -39.69
CA ILE A 108 -23.62 -2.91 -38.22
C ILE A 108 -24.63 -3.96 -37.77
N ALA A 109 -25.86 -3.92 -38.32
CA ALA A 109 -26.93 -4.83 -37.96
C ALA A 109 -26.56 -6.30 -38.22
N ALA A 110 -26.03 -6.61 -39.42
CA ALA A 110 -25.66 -7.99 -39.76
C ALA A 110 -24.53 -8.53 -38.87
N VAL A 111 -23.53 -7.71 -38.54
CA VAL A 111 -22.45 -8.11 -37.61
C VAL A 111 -22.98 -8.29 -36.20
N GLN A 112 -23.86 -7.41 -35.72
CA GLN A 112 -24.48 -7.55 -34.39
C GLN A 112 -25.30 -8.83 -34.28
N VAL A 113 -26.10 -9.16 -35.30
CA VAL A 113 -26.83 -10.43 -35.39
C VAL A 113 -25.85 -11.61 -35.33
N ALA A 114 -24.80 -11.60 -36.13
CA ALA A 114 -23.82 -12.68 -36.17
C ALA A 114 -23.02 -12.86 -34.87
N LEU A 115 -22.75 -11.78 -34.14
CA LEU A 115 -22.12 -11.82 -32.81
C LEU A 115 -23.07 -12.38 -31.75
N VAL A 116 -24.35 -12.00 -31.78
CA VAL A 116 -25.38 -12.58 -30.89
C VAL A 116 -25.53 -14.07 -31.15
N ASP A 117 -25.55 -14.49 -32.41
CA ASP A 117 -25.60 -15.92 -32.78
C ASP A 117 -24.39 -16.69 -32.21
N ALA A 118 -23.19 -16.11 -32.32
CA ALA A 118 -21.99 -16.72 -31.77
C ALA A 118 -22.01 -16.85 -30.23
N LEU A 119 -22.56 -15.86 -29.51
CA LEU A 119 -22.73 -15.92 -28.06
C LEU A 119 -23.80 -16.94 -27.63
N ASN A 120 -24.95 -16.95 -28.33
CA ASN A 120 -26.03 -17.88 -28.07
C ASN A 120 -25.60 -19.33 -28.29
N GLU A 121 -24.81 -19.60 -29.34
CA GLU A 121 -24.27 -20.93 -29.63
C GLU A 121 -23.50 -21.48 -28.42
N ILE A 122 -22.63 -20.67 -27.82
CA ILE A 122 -21.81 -21.04 -26.66
C ILE A 122 -22.52 -20.89 -25.30
N GLY A 123 -23.84 -20.69 -25.32
CA GLY A 123 -24.67 -20.65 -24.10
C GLY A 123 -24.61 -19.34 -23.30
N ILE A 124 -24.12 -18.24 -23.87
CA ILE A 124 -24.16 -16.92 -23.22
C ILE A 124 -25.43 -16.19 -23.66
N SER A 125 -26.29 -15.86 -22.69
CA SER A 125 -27.52 -15.07 -22.87
C SER A 125 -27.48 -13.83 -21.97
N PRO A 126 -28.14 -12.72 -22.36
CA PRO A 126 -28.19 -11.52 -21.54
C PRO A 126 -29.30 -11.56 -20.47
N ASP A 127 -28.99 -11.03 -19.29
CA ASP A 127 -29.95 -10.64 -18.26
C ASP A 127 -30.50 -9.23 -18.50
N GLY A 128 -29.72 -8.36 -19.15
CA GLY A 128 -30.13 -7.02 -19.54
C GLY A 128 -29.58 -6.60 -20.90
N ILE A 129 -30.31 -5.73 -21.61
CA ILE A 129 -30.01 -5.30 -22.97
C ILE A 129 -30.20 -3.78 -23.08
N ILE A 130 -29.20 -3.07 -23.60
CA ILE A 130 -29.26 -1.64 -23.89
C ILE A 130 -28.68 -1.39 -25.28
N GLY A 131 -29.35 -0.54 -26.06
CA GLY A 131 -28.85 -0.11 -27.38
C GLY A 131 -28.51 1.37 -27.38
N HIS A 132 -27.63 1.76 -28.30
CA HIS A 132 -27.35 3.15 -28.61
C HIS A 132 -27.76 3.44 -30.06
N SER A 133 -28.77 4.29 -30.24
CA SER A 133 -29.29 4.66 -31.57
C SER A 133 -29.65 3.42 -32.41
N VAL A 134 -29.03 3.24 -33.59
CA VAL A 134 -29.26 2.11 -34.51
C VAL A 134 -28.95 0.75 -33.88
N GLY A 135 -28.14 0.72 -32.81
CA GLY A 135 -27.89 -0.51 -32.05
C GLY A 135 -29.14 -1.10 -31.41
N GLU A 136 -30.22 -0.33 -31.22
CA GLU A 136 -31.51 -0.86 -30.75
C GLU A 136 -32.16 -1.87 -31.72
N LEU A 137 -31.76 -1.90 -33.00
CA LEU A 137 -32.13 -3.00 -33.91
C LEU A 137 -31.50 -4.32 -33.46
N GLY A 138 -30.22 -4.30 -33.05
CA GLY A 138 -29.54 -5.45 -32.46
C GLY A 138 -30.14 -5.86 -31.12
N CYS A 139 -30.60 -4.89 -30.31
CA CYS A 139 -31.34 -5.19 -29.08
C CYS A 139 -32.63 -5.96 -29.34
N ALA A 140 -33.42 -5.56 -30.34
CA ALA A 140 -34.66 -6.25 -30.70
C ALA A 140 -34.39 -7.70 -31.13
N TYR A 141 -33.26 -7.97 -31.78
CA TYR A 141 -32.84 -9.33 -32.11
C TYR A 141 -32.47 -10.14 -30.86
N ALA A 142 -31.60 -9.59 -30.00
CA ALA A 142 -31.16 -10.27 -28.78
C ALA A 142 -32.27 -10.47 -27.74
N ASP A 143 -33.28 -9.60 -27.74
CA ASP A 143 -34.49 -9.74 -26.91
C ASP A 143 -35.42 -10.86 -27.42
N GLY A 144 -35.26 -11.28 -28.68
CA GLY A 144 -36.11 -12.26 -29.37
C GLY A 144 -37.37 -11.65 -30.01
N SER A 145 -37.55 -10.33 -29.93
CA SER A 145 -38.68 -9.63 -30.52
C SER A 145 -38.57 -9.51 -32.05
N PHE A 146 -37.36 -9.45 -32.60
CA PHE A 146 -37.11 -9.48 -34.05
C PHE A 146 -36.46 -10.77 -34.51
N THR A 147 -36.75 -11.16 -35.75
CA THR A 147 -35.92 -12.12 -36.49
C THR A 147 -34.67 -11.45 -37.05
N ALA A 148 -33.66 -12.24 -37.44
CA ALA A 148 -32.48 -11.73 -38.15
C ALA A 148 -32.89 -10.97 -39.43
N GLU A 149 -33.90 -11.48 -40.15
CA GLU A 149 -34.46 -10.84 -41.34
C GLU A 149 -35.05 -9.46 -41.03
N GLN A 150 -35.91 -9.38 -40.03
CA GLN A 150 -36.53 -8.12 -39.62
C GLN A 150 -35.47 -7.10 -39.21
N THR A 151 -34.43 -7.54 -38.51
CA THR A 151 -33.34 -6.68 -38.03
C THR A 151 -32.54 -6.09 -39.19
N VAL A 152 -32.12 -6.92 -40.15
CA VAL A 152 -31.31 -6.50 -41.30
C VAL A 152 -32.13 -5.65 -42.28
N LEU A 153 -33.38 -6.03 -42.56
CA LEU A 153 -34.26 -5.26 -43.43
C LEU A 153 -34.69 -3.93 -42.79
N ALA A 154 -34.94 -3.88 -41.48
CA ALA A 154 -35.20 -2.63 -40.79
C ALA A 154 -34.01 -1.67 -40.90
N ALA A 155 -32.77 -2.18 -40.77
CA ALA A 155 -31.56 -1.39 -40.98
C ALA A 155 -31.45 -0.87 -42.43
N PHE A 156 -31.73 -1.72 -43.42
CA PHE A 156 -31.76 -1.34 -44.84
C PHE A 156 -32.78 -0.22 -45.10
N TRP A 157 -34.03 -0.41 -44.68
CA TRP A 157 -35.11 0.55 -44.93
C TRP A 157 -34.92 1.86 -44.15
N LYS A 158 -34.30 1.81 -42.97
CA LYS A 158 -33.89 3.00 -42.22
C LYS A 158 -32.88 3.84 -42.99
N GLY A 159 -31.89 3.20 -43.63
CA GLY A 159 -30.95 3.89 -44.51
C GLY A 159 -31.61 4.38 -45.81
N LYS A 160 -32.48 3.56 -46.40
CA LYS A 160 -33.14 3.87 -47.67
C LYS A 160 -34.10 5.07 -47.54
N ALA A 161 -34.84 5.15 -46.45
CA ALA A 161 -35.71 6.28 -46.15
C ALA A 161 -34.91 7.60 -46.04
N VAL A 162 -33.69 7.56 -45.49
CA VAL A 162 -32.79 8.72 -45.43
C VAL A 162 -32.34 9.14 -46.83
N GLU A 163 -31.82 8.21 -47.63
CA GLU A 163 -31.33 8.51 -48.98
C GLU A 163 -32.45 9.00 -49.92
N ASP A 164 -33.66 8.46 -49.77
CA ASP A 164 -34.79 8.82 -50.65
C ASP A 164 -35.48 10.13 -50.26
N SER A 165 -35.19 10.71 -49.09
CA SER A 165 -35.90 11.88 -48.56
C SER A 165 -35.18 13.22 -48.70
N ASN A 166 -34.05 13.28 -49.43
CA ASN A 166 -33.32 14.52 -49.72
C ASN A 166 -33.17 15.43 -48.48
N LEU A 167 -32.71 14.84 -47.38
CA LEU A 167 -32.56 15.57 -46.12
C LEU A 167 -31.53 16.70 -46.25
N GLN A 168 -31.74 17.78 -45.50
CA GLN A 168 -30.75 18.84 -45.39
C GLN A 168 -29.42 18.29 -44.85
N THR A 169 -28.29 18.78 -45.37
CA THR A 169 -26.96 18.40 -44.89
C THR A 169 -26.78 18.79 -43.41
N GLY A 170 -26.54 17.79 -42.57
CA GLY A 170 -26.35 17.92 -41.14
C GLY A 170 -24.98 17.47 -40.66
N ALA A 171 -24.72 17.68 -39.37
CA ALA A 171 -23.55 17.20 -38.67
C ALA A 171 -23.89 16.87 -37.21
N MET A 172 -23.05 16.05 -36.58
CA MET A 172 -23.15 15.69 -35.17
C MET A 172 -21.80 15.85 -34.46
N ALA A 173 -21.82 16.25 -33.19
CA ALA A 173 -20.60 16.42 -32.39
C ALA A 173 -20.84 16.07 -30.91
N ALA A 174 -19.92 15.32 -30.30
CA ALA A 174 -19.91 15.01 -28.87
C ALA A 174 -19.22 16.13 -28.09
N LEU A 175 -19.88 16.62 -27.04
CA LEU A 175 -19.44 17.69 -26.15
C LEU A 175 -19.14 17.13 -24.75
N GLY A 176 -18.10 17.65 -24.11
CA GLY A 176 -17.79 17.43 -22.69
C GLY A 176 -18.62 18.33 -21.78
N MET A 177 -19.94 18.24 -21.86
CA MET A 177 -20.89 19.08 -21.13
C MET A 177 -22.10 18.25 -20.66
N THR A 178 -22.76 18.72 -19.61
CA THR A 178 -24.00 18.11 -19.10
C THR A 178 -25.21 18.40 -19.98
N TRP A 179 -26.23 17.54 -19.94
CA TRP A 179 -27.49 17.73 -20.69
C TRP A 179 -28.15 19.09 -20.40
N SER A 180 -28.10 19.56 -19.16
CA SER A 180 -28.65 20.87 -18.77
C SER A 180 -27.86 22.04 -19.39
N GLN A 181 -26.53 21.95 -19.41
CA GLN A 181 -25.69 22.98 -20.01
C GLN A 181 -25.93 23.07 -21.53
N VAL A 182 -25.96 21.92 -22.22
CA VAL A 182 -26.20 21.86 -23.66
C VAL A 182 -27.56 22.45 -24.03
N ASN A 183 -28.62 22.13 -23.29
CA ASN A 183 -29.94 22.73 -23.53
C ASN A 183 -29.98 24.26 -23.33
N LYS A 184 -29.10 24.81 -22.48
CA LYS A 184 -29.03 26.26 -22.24
C LYS A 184 -28.20 27.00 -23.29
N CYS A 185 -27.13 26.39 -23.81
CA CYS A 185 -26.19 27.05 -24.71
C CYS A 185 -26.43 26.74 -26.20
N CYS A 186 -27.17 25.68 -26.54
CA CYS A 186 -27.43 25.32 -27.94
C CYS A 186 -28.24 26.41 -28.67
N PRO A 187 -27.83 26.79 -29.90
CA PRO A 187 -28.66 27.55 -30.82
C PRO A 187 -30.01 26.87 -31.09
N LYS A 188 -31.02 27.64 -31.51
CA LYS A 188 -32.39 27.15 -31.71
C LYS A 188 -32.52 26.01 -32.75
N ASP A 189 -31.56 25.91 -33.67
CA ASP A 189 -31.52 24.92 -34.75
C ASP A 189 -30.56 23.75 -34.48
N ILE A 190 -29.93 23.70 -33.30
CA ILE A 190 -29.06 22.60 -32.84
C ILE A 190 -29.71 21.91 -31.64
N PHE A 191 -29.82 20.59 -31.70
CA PHE A 191 -30.53 19.80 -30.69
C PHE A 191 -29.57 18.86 -29.96
N PRO A 192 -29.68 18.70 -28.63
CA PRO A 192 -29.10 17.56 -27.94
C PRO A 192 -29.73 16.26 -28.44
N ALA A 193 -28.90 15.34 -28.91
CA ALA A 193 -29.29 14.13 -29.64
C ALA A 193 -28.96 12.84 -28.89
N CYS A 194 -27.83 12.76 -28.18
CA CYS A 194 -27.48 11.58 -27.38
C CYS A 194 -26.94 11.99 -26.01
N HIS A 195 -27.54 11.52 -24.93
CA HIS A 195 -27.02 11.66 -23.57
C HIS A 195 -26.14 10.44 -23.27
N ASN A 196 -24.83 10.53 -23.43
CA ASN A 196 -23.93 9.36 -23.33
C ASN A 196 -23.42 9.12 -21.91
N ALA A 197 -23.09 10.20 -21.19
CA ALA A 197 -22.73 10.20 -19.77
C ALA A 197 -23.18 11.54 -19.15
N GLU A 198 -23.10 11.67 -17.82
CA GLU A 198 -23.46 12.89 -17.09
C GLU A 198 -22.85 14.16 -17.71
N ASP A 199 -21.59 14.07 -18.16
CA ASP A 199 -20.79 15.14 -18.76
C ASP A 199 -20.48 14.91 -20.25
N SER A 200 -21.26 14.07 -20.95
CA SER A 200 -21.00 13.71 -22.36
C SER A 200 -22.27 13.66 -23.17
N VAL A 201 -22.48 14.68 -24.01
CA VAL A 201 -23.69 14.85 -24.81
C VAL A 201 -23.34 15.07 -26.27
N THR A 202 -23.98 14.31 -27.16
CA THR A 202 -23.88 14.53 -28.61
C THR A 202 -24.97 15.48 -29.08
N ILE A 203 -24.59 16.56 -29.76
CA ILE A 203 -25.50 17.50 -30.43
C ILE A 203 -25.63 17.19 -31.93
N SER A 204 -26.73 17.63 -32.52
CA SER A 204 -27.13 17.33 -33.91
C SER A 204 -27.84 18.54 -34.52
N GLY A 205 -27.46 18.92 -35.74
CA GLY A 205 -28.04 20.08 -36.43
C GLY A 205 -27.49 20.32 -37.84
N PRO A 206 -27.88 21.43 -38.49
CA PRO A 206 -27.37 21.81 -39.82
C PRO A 206 -25.86 21.97 -39.82
N LYS A 207 -25.20 21.51 -40.88
CA LYS A 207 -23.72 21.48 -40.96
C LYS A 207 -23.06 22.84 -40.70
N ASP A 208 -23.61 23.92 -41.28
CA ASP A 208 -23.04 25.26 -41.17
C ASP A 208 -23.20 25.84 -39.76
N SER A 209 -24.39 25.73 -39.17
CA SER A 209 -24.64 26.14 -37.78
C SER A 209 -23.80 25.34 -36.79
N MET A 210 -23.70 24.02 -37.00
CA MET A 210 -22.86 23.13 -36.19
C MET A 210 -21.39 23.55 -36.23
N LYS A 211 -20.86 23.89 -37.41
CA LYS A 211 -19.46 24.33 -37.55
C LYS A 211 -19.19 25.60 -36.74
N VAL A 212 -20.03 26.61 -36.87
CA VAL A 212 -19.89 27.88 -36.12
C VAL A 212 -19.93 27.63 -34.62
N PHE A 213 -20.88 26.82 -34.15
CA PHE A 213 -21.04 26.54 -32.73
C PHE A 213 -19.89 25.69 -32.15
N VAL A 214 -19.44 24.66 -32.88
CA VAL A 214 -18.30 23.82 -32.50
C VAL A 214 -17.01 24.64 -32.43
N ASP A 215 -16.77 25.54 -33.38
CA ASP A 215 -15.58 26.40 -33.37
C ASP A 215 -15.61 27.38 -32.19
N ALA A 216 -16.78 27.91 -31.82
CA ALA A 216 -16.94 28.74 -30.61
C ALA A 216 -16.64 27.95 -29.32
N LEU A 217 -17.19 26.74 -29.17
CA LEU A 217 -16.93 25.89 -28.00
C LEU A 217 -15.47 25.47 -27.88
N LYS A 218 -14.79 25.18 -29.01
CA LYS A 218 -13.34 24.91 -29.02
C LYS A 218 -12.53 26.12 -28.55
N ALA A 219 -12.94 27.34 -28.91
CA ALA A 219 -12.30 28.57 -28.43
C ALA A 219 -12.46 28.79 -26.92
N GLU A 220 -13.54 28.28 -26.33
CA GLU A 220 -13.79 28.28 -24.88
C GLU A 220 -13.15 27.09 -24.13
N ASN A 221 -12.28 26.32 -24.79
CA ASN A 221 -11.64 25.10 -24.25
C ASN A 221 -12.62 23.99 -23.83
N VAL A 222 -13.84 23.95 -24.39
CA VAL A 222 -14.76 22.83 -24.19
C VAL A 222 -14.31 21.64 -25.04
N PHE A 223 -14.35 20.43 -24.48
CA PHE A 223 -14.07 19.21 -25.24
C PHE A 223 -15.12 19.01 -26.33
N VAL A 224 -14.67 18.96 -27.59
CA VAL A 224 -15.53 18.68 -28.74
C VAL A 224 -14.91 17.63 -29.65
N ARG A 225 -15.71 16.62 -30.01
CA ARG A 225 -15.34 15.59 -31.00
C ARG A 225 -16.44 15.42 -32.04
N GLU A 226 -16.11 15.70 -33.29
CA GLU A 226 -17.01 15.46 -34.42
C GLU A 226 -17.30 13.97 -34.58
N VAL A 227 -18.56 13.66 -34.90
CA VAL A 227 -19.05 12.30 -35.12
C VAL A 227 -19.36 12.15 -36.61
N ASP A 228 -18.81 11.13 -37.23
CA ASP A 228 -19.12 10.82 -38.63
C ASP A 228 -20.55 10.28 -38.75
N SER A 229 -21.47 11.18 -39.12
CA SER A 229 -22.88 10.90 -39.32
C SER A 229 -23.27 10.76 -40.79
N CYS A 230 -22.30 10.55 -41.69
CA CYS A 230 -22.52 10.53 -43.15
C CYS A 230 -23.23 11.80 -43.69
N GLY A 231 -23.08 12.93 -43.00
CA GLY A 231 -23.68 14.22 -43.40
C GLY A 231 -25.15 14.40 -43.00
N TYR A 232 -25.65 13.64 -42.01
CA TYR A 232 -27.02 13.75 -41.51
C TYR A 232 -27.08 14.15 -40.04
N ALA A 233 -28.16 14.82 -39.64
CA ALA A 233 -28.44 15.22 -38.26
C ALA A 233 -29.46 14.26 -37.61
N PHE A 234 -29.02 13.08 -37.18
CA PHE A 234 -29.89 12.08 -36.55
C PHE A 234 -30.43 12.54 -35.20
N HIS A 235 -31.54 11.93 -34.75
CA HIS A 235 -32.20 12.20 -33.46
C HIS A 235 -32.57 13.68 -33.28
N SER A 236 -33.07 14.27 -34.36
CA SER A 236 -33.46 15.67 -34.43
C SER A 236 -34.65 15.83 -35.39
N GLN A 237 -35.22 17.03 -35.44
CA GLN A 237 -36.27 17.36 -36.41
C GLN A 237 -35.86 17.16 -37.88
N TYR A 238 -34.56 17.16 -38.19
CA TYR A 238 -34.07 17.10 -39.57
C TYR A 238 -34.26 15.73 -40.24
N VAL A 239 -34.63 14.70 -39.48
CA VAL A 239 -34.98 13.37 -40.03
C VAL A 239 -36.48 13.16 -40.26
N LEU A 240 -37.34 14.11 -39.85
CA LEU A 240 -38.79 14.00 -40.02
C LEU A 240 -39.25 13.71 -41.47
N PRO A 241 -38.63 14.29 -42.52
CA PRO A 241 -39.02 13.97 -43.91
C PRO A 241 -38.79 12.50 -44.33
N ALA A 242 -38.02 11.73 -43.56
CA ALA A 242 -37.81 10.30 -43.80
C ALA A 242 -38.79 9.41 -43.01
N VAL A 243 -39.56 9.96 -42.06
CA VAL A 243 -40.40 9.19 -41.13
C VAL A 243 -41.52 8.43 -41.84
N GLU A 244 -42.27 9.08 -42.73
CA GLU A 244 -43.40 8.44 -43.42
C GLU A 244 -42.95 7.24 -44.27
N LYS A 245 -41.89 7.44 -45.07
CA LYS A 245 -41.31 6.37 -45.89
C LYS A 245 -40.78 5.22 -45.04
N LEU A 246 -40.13 5.54 -43.92
CA LEU A 246 -39.62 4.55 -42.98
C LEU A 246 -40.77 3.76 -42.35
N GLN A 247 -41.81 4.43 -41.87
CA GLN A 247 -42.99 3.82 -41.26
C GLN A 247 -43.66 2.83 -42.23
N THR A 248 -43.96 3.26 -43.46
CA THR A 248 -44.60 2.40 -44.48
C THR A 248 -43.73 1.20 -44.85
N ALA A 249 -42.41 1.35 -44.90
CA ALA A 249 -41.51 0.24 -45.17
C ALA A 249 -41.47 -0.75 -43.99
N LEU A 250 -41.39 -0.25 -42.76
CA LEU A 250 -41.34 -1.08 -41.56
C LEU A 250 -42.64 -1.84 -41.30
N GLU A 251 -43.80 -1.29 -41.64
CA GLU A 251 -45.09 -2.00 -41.54
C GLU A 251 -45.14 -3.25 -42.42
N LYS A 252 -44.39 -3.26 -43.54
CA LYS A 252 -44.27 -4.44 -44.40
C LYS A 252 -43.27 -5.46 -43.86
N VAL A 253 -42.17 -4.98 -43.27
CA VAL A 253 -41.12 -5.84 -42.68
C VAL A 253 -41.59 -6.45 -41.35
N ILE A 254 -42.38 -5.71 -40.57
CA ILE A 254 -42.83 -6.05 -39.23
C ILE A 254 -44.37 -5.91 -39.18
N PRO A 255 -45.11 -6.78 -39.88
CA PRO A 255 -46.57 -6.71 -39.94
C PRO A 255 -47.24 -7.07 -38.61
N SER A 256 -46.54 -7.78 -37.72
CA SER A 256 -47.02 -8.19 -36.41
C SER A 256 -45.94 -7.97 -35.34
N PRO A 257 -45.89 -6.78 -34.74
CA PRO A 257 -44.92 -6.45 -33.67
C PRO A 257 -45.03 -7.38 -32.47
N LYS A 258 -43.88 -7.90 -32.00
CA LYS A 258 -43.81 -8.70 -30.77
C LYS A 258 -43.63 -7.80 -29.54
N PRO A 259 -44.08 -8.21 -28.34
CA PRO A 259 -43.77 -7.48 -27.12
C PRO A 259 -42.26 -7.49 -26.83
N ARG A 260 -41.78 -6.40 -26.26
CA ARG A 260 -40.43 -6.28 -25.68
C ARG A 260 -40.42 -6.93 -24.30
N THR A 261 -39.36 -7.63 -23.94
CA THR A 261 -39.21 -8.15 -22.57
C THR A 261 -38.69 -7.08 -21.61
N SER A 262 -38.79 -7.33 -20.31
CA SER A 262 -38.25 -6.44 -19.28
C SER A 262 -36.71 -6.36 -19.27
N ARG A 263 -36.02 -7.29 -19.95
CA ARG A 263 -34.56 -7.26 -20.08
C ARG A 263 -34.09 -6.14 -20.99
N TRP A 264 -34.91 -5.71 -21.95
CA TRP A 264 -34.56 -4.62 -22.85
C TRP A 264 -34.92 -3.26 -22.25
N ILE A 265 -33.91 -2.56 -21.76
CA ILE A 265 -34.01 -1.17 -21.30
C ILE A 265 -33.94 -0.24 -22.51
N SER A 266 -35.01 0.53 -22.74
CA SER A 266 -35.09 1.45 -23.88
C SER A 266 -34.23 2.68 -23.64
N SER A 267 -33.47 3.09 -24.65
CA SER A 267 -32.81 4.40 -24.71
C SER A 267 -33.59 5.41 -25.56
N SER A 268 -34.72 5.00 -26.17
CA SER A 268 -35.53 5.84 -27.06
C SER A 268 -36.76 6.45 -26.38
N TYR A 269 -37.12 5.92 -25.20
CA TYR A 269 -38.26 6.36 -24.40
C TYR A 269 -37.78 6.75 -22.99
N PRO A 270 -38.23 7.90 -22.46
CA PRO A 270 -38.09 8.21 -21.04
C PRO A 270 -38.73 7.10 -20.19
N LYS A 271 -38.18 6.86 -19.00
CA LYS A 271 -38.64 5.80 -18.09
C LYS A 271 -40.14 5.88 -17.79
N GLN A 272 -40.69 7.08 -17.73
CA GLN A 272 -42.11 7.34 -17.46
C GLN A 272 -43.02 6.88 -18.61
N GLU A 273 -42.50 6.78 -19.83
CA GLU A 273 -43.23 6.38 -21.04
C GLU A 273 -43.05 4.88 -21.37
N TRP A 274 -42.27 4.11 -20.58
CA TRP A 274 -42.03 2.69 -20.88
C TRP A 274 -43.29 1.82 -20.85
N ASP A 275 -44.32 2.27 -20.13
CA ASP A 275 -45.60 1.58 -20.06
C ASP A 275 -46.55 1.88 -21.23
N ASP A 276 -46.19 2.82 -22.10
CA ASP A 276 -46.99 3.21 -23.25
C ASP A 276 -47.11 2.05 -24.26
N PRO A 277 -48.27 1.90 -24.94
CA PRO A 277 -48.44 0.86 -25.95
C PRO A 277 -47.38 0.88 -27.06
N SER A 278 -46.90 2.07 -27.44
CA SER A 278 -45.84 2.24 -28.44
C SER A 278 -44.46 1.83 -27.93
N ALA A 279 -44.21 1.91 -26.63
CA ALA A 279 -42.96 1.51 -25.99
C ALA A 279 -42.93 0.00 -25.67
N LYS A 280 -44.09 -0.65 -25.49
CA LYS A 280 -44.19 -2.09 -25.16
C LYS A 280 -43.97 -3.03 -26.33
N LEU A 281 -44.22 -2.58 -27.56
CA LEU A 281 -44.09 -3.39 -28.77
C LEU A 281 -42.82 -3.04 -29.54
N ALA A 282 -42.05 -4.06 -29.93
CA ALA A 282 -40.97 -3.90 -30.89
C ALA A 282 -41.59 -3.85 -32.29
N GLY A 283 -41.89 -2.64 -32.77
CA GLY A 283 -42.60 -2.44 -34.03
C GLY A 283 -42.21 -1.16 -34.78
N PRO A 284 -42.87 -0.86 -35.91
CA PRO A 284 -42.58 0.30 -36.74
C PRO A 284 -42.57 1.63 -35.95
N SER A 285 -43.59 1.86 -35.12
CA SER A 285 -43.71 3.08 -34.30
C SER A 285 -42.55 3.26 -33.32
N TYR A 286 -42.08 2.17 -32.70
CA TYR A 286 -40.92 2.20 -31.81
C TYR A 286 -39.64 2.56 -32.57
N ILE A 287 -39.39 1.95 -33.74
CA ILE A 287 -38.18 2.23 -34.54
C ILE A 287 -38.21 3.67 -35.07
N VAL A 288 -39.39 4.17 -35.47
CA VAL A 288 -39.56 5.57 -35.88
C VAL A 288 -39.28 6.51 -34.71
N LYS A 289 -39.77 6.21 -33.50
CA LYS A 289 -39.41 6.98 -32.29
C LYS A 289 -37.90 6.95 -32.06
N ASN A 290 -37.25 5.77 -32.09
CA ASN A 290 -35.79 5.62 -31.99
C ASN A 290 -35.01 6.40 -33.06
N PHE A 291 -35.62 6.70 -34.20
CA PHE A 291 -34.97 7.44 -35.28
C PHE A 291 -35.02 8.96 -35.06
N VAL A 292 -36.05 9.46 -34.39
CA VAL A 292 -36.33 10.89 -34.21
C VAL A 292 -35.98 11.39 -32.81
N ALA A 293 -36.31 10.61 -31.78
CA ALA A 293 -36.16 11.01 -30.38
C ALA A 293 -34.69 10.97 -29.93
N PRO A 294 -34.31 11.77 -28.93
CA PRO A 294 -32.97 11.71 -28.37
C PRO A 294 -32.66 10.35 -27.72
N VAL A 295 -31.39 9.94 -27.79
CA VAL A 295 -30.88 8.70 -27.19
C VAL A 295 -30.53 8.95 -25.71
N LEU A 296 -31.35 8.43 -24.81
CA LEU A 296 -31.21 8.48 -23.36
C LEU A 296 -30.30 7.35 -22.83
N PHE A 297 -29.05 7.33 -23.31
CA PHE A 297 -28.13 6.23 -23.04
C PHE A 297 -27.61 6.24 -21.60
N HIS A 298 -27.28 7.42 -21.07
CA HIS A 298 -26.85 7.59 -19.68
C HIS A 298 -27.92 7.05 -18.71
N GLU A 299 -29.17 7.41 -18.93
CA GLU A 299 -30.32 6.96 -18.14
C GLU A 299 -30.51 5.44 -18.21
N ALA A 300 -30.34 4.85 -19.39
CA ALA A 300 -30.38 3.41 -19.56
C ALA A 300 -29.25 2.71 -18.79
N LEU A 301 -28.02 3.23 -18.88
CA LEU A 301 -26.85 2.66 -18.20
C LEU A 301 -26.95 2.67 -16.67
N LEU A 302 -27.71 3.60 -16.07
CA LEU A 302 -27.96 3.62 -14.62
C LEU A 302 -28.72 2.40 -14.10
N HIS A 303 -29.32 1.60 -14.99
CA HIS A 303 -30.01 0.35 -14.62
C HIS A 303 -29.06 -0.86 -14.62
N VAL A 304 -27.82 -0.71 -15.07
CA VAL A 304 -26.81 -1.78 -15.07
C VAL A 304 -26.28 -1.99 -13.64
N PRO A 305 -26.32 -3.21 -13.09
CA PRO A 305 -25.73 -3.52 -11.79
C PRO A 305 -24.22 -3.23 -11.76
N LYS A 306 -23.72 -2.78 -10.61
CA LYS A 306 -22.33 -2.32 -10.46
C LYS A 306 -21.30 -3.42 -10.65
N ASP A 307 -21.68 -4.68 -10.45
CA ASP A 307 -20.87 -5.88 -10.56
C ASP A 307 -21.12 -6.65 -11.88
N ALA A 308 -21.93 -6.12 -12.79
CA ALA A 308 -22.33 -6.79 -14.03
C ALA A 308 -21.14 -7.14 -14.96
N ILE A 309 -21.37 -8.13 -15.83
CA ILE A 309 -20.52 -8.44 -16.98
C ILE A 309 -21.12 -7.76 -18.21
N VAL A 310 -20.50 -6.66 -18.64
CA VAL A 310 -20.99 -5.79 -19.70
C VAL A 310 -20.30 -6.13 -21.01
N ILE A 311 -21.05 -6.70 -21.95
CA ILE A 311 -20.58 -7.18 -23.24
C ILE A 311 -21.00 -6.21 -24.34
N GLU A 312 -20.02 -5.63 -25.02
CA GLU A 312 -20.26 -4.71 -26.14
C GLU A 312 -20.30 -5.48 -27.47
N ILE A 313 -21.49 -5.50 -28.07
CA ILE A 313 -21.83 -6.23 -29.30
C ILE A 313 -21.88 -5.25 -30.46
N ALA A 314 -20.74 -5.09 -31.14
CA ALA A 314 -20.59 -4.25 -32.31
C ALA A 314 -19.34 -4.63 -33.11
N PRO A 315 -19.22 -4.17 -34.37
CA PRO A 315 -17.99 -4.32 -35.16
C PRO A 315 -16.75 -3.66 -34.54
N HIS A 316 -16.95 -2.74 -33.59
CA HIS A 316 -15.89 -2.14 -32.78
C HIS A 316 -16.46 -1.69 -31.43
N HIS A 317 -15.75 -1.99 -30.34
CA HIS A 317 -16.10 -1.62 -28.97
C HIS A 317 -15.90 -0.10 -28.64
N LEU A 318 -16.67 0.77 -29.30
CA LEU A 318 -16.57 2.22 -29.22
C LEU A 318 -16.88 2.81 -27.83
N LEU A 319 -17.78 2.20 -27.06
CA LEU A 319 -18.39 2.80 -25.86
C LEU A 319 -17.66 2.48 -24.56
N GLN A 320 -16.57 1.72 -24.60
CA GLN A 320 -15.81 1.30 -23.41
C GLN A 320 -15.49 2.42 -22.42
N ALA A 321 -15.11 3.61 -22.89
CA ALA A 321 -14.79 4.75 -22.03
C ALA A 321 -16.03 5.32 -21.32
N ILE A 322 -17.17 5.38 -22.01
CA ILE A 322 -18.45 5.84 -21.48
C ILE A 322 -18.99 4.82 -20.45
N LEU A 323 -18.98 3.53 -20.81
CA LEU A 323 -19.44 2.44 -19.94
C LEU A 323 -18.70 2.45 -18.60
N LYS A 324 -17.35 2.52 -18.64
CA LYS A 324 -16.51 2.58 -17.44
C LYS A 324 -16.76 3.81 -16.58
N ARG A 325 -17.03 4.96 -17.22
CA ARG A 325 -17.30 6.22 -16.52
C ARG A 325 -18.65 6.16 -15.78
N VAL A 326 -19.68 5.61 -16.40
CA VAL A 326 -21.05 5.62 -15.85
C VAL A 326 -21.30 4.49 -14.87
N ILE A 327 -20.90 3.26 -15.18
CA ILE A 327 -21.21 2.07 -14.36
C ILE A 327 -20.21 1.90 -13.21
N GLY A 328 -18.93 2.23 -13.45
CA GLY A 328 -17.88 2.23 -12.43
C GLY A 328 -16.94 1.01 -12.45
N PRO A 329 -15.98 0.94 -11.52
CA PRO A 329 -14.84 0.03 -11.64
C PRO A 329 -15.11 -1.44 -11.29
N HIS A 330 -16.27 -1.78 -10.72
CA HIS A 330 -16.59 -3.13 -10.25
C HIS A 330 -17.17 -4.04 -11.34
N ALA A 331 -17.66 -3.46 -12.45
CA ALA A 331 -18.18 -4.21 -13.58
C ALA A 331 -17.03 -4.70 -14.48
N GLU A 332 -17.24 -5.84 -15.15
CA GLU A 332 -16.33 -6.33 -16.17
C GLU A 332 -16.78 -5.81 -17.55
N TYR A 333 -15.86 -5.25 -18.35
CA TYR A 333 -16.19 -4.68 -19.66
C TYR A 333 -15.50 -5.43 -20.79
N VAL A 334 -16.28 -6.09 -21.65
CA VAL A 334 -15.76 -6.96 -22.70
C VAL A 334 -16.30 -6.54 -24.06
N GLY A 335 -15.41 -6.12 -24.97
CA GLY A 335 -15.75 -5.91 -26.38
C GLY A 335 -15.50 -7.17 -27.21
N LEU A 336 -16.41 -7.52 -28.13
CA LEU A 336 -16.25 -8.72 -28.96
C LEU A 336 -15.40 -8.48 -30.21
N MET A 337 -15.34 -7.25 -30.70
CA MET A 337 -14.55 -6.86 -31.86
C MET A 337 -13.83 -5.53 -31.65
N LYS A 338 -12.65 -5.42 -32.26
CA LYS A 338 -11.80 -4.22 -32.23
C LYS A 338 -11.26 -3.90 -33.63
N ARG A 339 -11.31 -2.62 -33.99
CA ARG A 339 -10.74 -2.11 -35.24
C ARG A 339 -9.22 -2.30 -35.26
N ASN A 340 -8.66 -2.63 -36.42
CA ASN A 340 -7.22 -2.75 -36.67
C ASN A 340 -6.50 -3.87 -35.87
N VAL A 341 -7.21 -4.94 -35.50
CA VAL A 341 -6.61 -6.15 -34.89
C VAL A 341 -7.13 -7.42 -35.56
N ASP A 342 -6.50 -8.56 -35.26
CA ASP A 342 -7.04 -9.87 -35.65
C ASP A 342 -8.25 -10.20 -34.76
N ASN A 343 -9.45 -10.05 -35.33
CA ASN A 343 -10.70 -10.20 -34.59
C ASN A 343 -10.99 -11.65 -34.19
N THR A 344 -10.40 -12.65 -34.84
CA THR A 344 -10.50 -14.05 -34.39
C THR A 344 -9.81 -14.21 -33.04
N VAL A 345 -8.56 -13.70 -32.92
CA VAL A 345 -7.81 -13.74 -31.66
C VAL A 345 -8.47 -12.86 -30.60
N HIS A 346 -8.98 -11.69 -30.99
CA HIS A 346 -9.64 -10.77 -30.06
C HIS A 346 -10.93 -11.37 -29.48
N LEU A 347 -11.81 -11.94 -30.31
CA LEU A 347 -13.03 -12.59 -29.86
C LEU A 347 -12.71 -13.72 -28.85
N LEU A 348 -11.77 -14.58 -29.20
CA LEU A 348 -11.33 -15.68 -28.35
C LEU A 348 -10.72 -15.19 -27.02
N SER A 349 -9.96 -14.09 -27.05
CA SER A 349 -9.44 -13.43 -25.84
C SER A 349 -10.58 -12.88 -24.99
N SER A 350 -11.60 -12.30 -25.61
CA SER A 350 -12.80 -11.81 -24.94
C SER A 350 -13.60 -12.94 -24.30
N LEU A 351 -13.75 -14.10 -24.94
CA LEU A 351 -14.36 -15.30 -24.32
C LEU A 351 -13.54 -15.80 -23.12
N GLY A 352 -12.21 -15.73 -23.20
CA GLY A 352 -11.32 -16.02 -22.06
C GLY A 352 -11.58 -15.07 -20.88
N ARG A 353 -11.80 -13.77 -21.16
CA ARG A 353 -12.15 -12.78 -20.13
C ARG A 353 -13.52 -13.04 -19.51
N LEU A 354 -14.51 -13.43 -20.32
CA LEU A 354 -15.84 -13.82 -19.84
C LEU A 354 -15.74 -15.06 -18.92
N TYR A 355 -14.88 -16.02 -19.27
CA TYR A 355 -14.62 -17.18 -18.43
C TYR A 355 -13.99 -16.79 -17.08
N THR A 356 -12.96 -15.93 -17.08
CA THR A 356 -12.36 -15.44 -15.83
C THR A 356 -13.30 -14.57 -15.00
N ALA A 357 -14.32 -13.97 -15.63
CA ALA A 357 -15.32 -13.17 -14.95
C ALA A 357 -16.40 -13.99 -14.24
N GLY A 358 -16.44 -15.32 -14.45
CA GLY A 358 -17.36 -16.26 -13.81
C GLY A 358 -18.29 -17.00 -14.78
N LEU A 359 -18.28 -16.68 -16.08
CA LEU A 359 -19.13 -17.38 -17.06
C LEU A 359 -18.55 -18.72 -17.48
N ASN A 360 -19.40 -19.64 -17.95
CA ASN A 360 -18.99 -20.97 -18.38
C ASN A 360 -19.33 -21.25 -19.86
N PRO A 361 -18.70 -20.57 -20.84
CA PRO A 361 -19.04 -20.77 -22.25
C PRO A 361 -18.69 -22.17 -22.77
N ASP A 362 -19.57 -22.73 -23.60
CA ASP A 362 -19.43 -24.00 -24.34
C ASP A 362 -18.57 -23.80 -25.60
N ILE A 363 -17.29 -23.46 -25.42
CA ILE A 363 -16.38 -23.07 -26.51
C ILE A 363 -16.21 -24.15 -27.58
N GLU A 364 -16.45 -25.41 -27.25
CA GLU A 364 -16.37 -26.56 -28.15
C GLU A 364 -17.34 -26.48 -29.32
N LYS A 365 -18.39 -25.65 -29.22
CA LYS A 365 -19.34 -25.41 -30.32
C LYS A 365 -18.82 -24.43 -31.37
N LEU A 366 -17.74 -23.69 -31.09
CA LEU A 366 -17.15 -22.73 -32.03
C LEU A 366 -16.20 -23.38 -33.04
N TYR A 367 -15.79 -24.63 -32.84
CA TYR A 367 -14.86 -25.34 -33.71
C TYR A 367 -15.36 -26.75 -34.02
N PRO A 368 -14.80 -27.42 -35.05
CA PRO A 368 -15.24 -28.77 -35.42
C PRO A 368 -15.15 -29.74 -34.24
N GLN A 369 -16.19 -30.56 -34.06
CA GLN A 369 -16.27 -31.50 -32.94
C GLN A 369 -15.04 -32.42 -32.88
N VAL A 370 -14.49 -32.56 -31.69
CA VAL A 370 -13.39 -33.49 -31.41
C VAL A 370 -13.92 -34.92 -31.43
N GLN A 371 -13.20 -35.81 -32.11
CA GLN A 371 -13.54 -37.24 -32.11
C GLN A 371 -13.06 -37.89 -30.82
N PHE A 372 -13.99 -38.51 -30.09
CA PHE A 372 -13.69 -39.35 -28.93
C PHE A 372 -13.79 -40.83 -29.31
N PRO A 373 -12.99 -41.73 -28.71
CA PRO A 373 -11.98 -41.47 -27.67
C PRO A 373 -10.72 -40.77 -28.20
N VAL A 374 -10.00 -40.06 -27.31
CA VAL A 374 -8.78 -39.33 -27.67
C VAL A 374 -7.62 -40.29 -28.04
N PRO A 375 -6.65 -39.85 -28.87
CA PRO A 375 -5.50 -40.69 -29.28
C PRO A 375 -4.62 -41.15 -28.11
N LYS A 376 -4.01 -42.34 -28.26
CA LYS A 376 -2.97 -42.86 -27.36
C LYS A 376 -1.75 -41.91 -27.38
N GLY A 377 -1.34 -41.42 -26.21
CA GLY A 377 -0.27 -40.43 -26.06
C GLY A 377 -0.78 -39.01 -25.76
N THR A 378 -2.10 -38.81 -25.68
CA THR A 378 -2.67 -37.56 -25.15
C THR A 378 -2.21 -37.35 -23.70
N PRO A 379 -1.70 -36.16 -23.31
CA PRO A 379 -1.20 -35.89 -21.97
C PRO A 379 -2.22 -36.16 -20.86
N MET A 380 -1.74 -36.67 -19.71
CA MET A 380 -2.58 -36.91 -18.53
C MET A 380 -2.98 -35.59 -17.85
N ILE A 381 -4.24 -35.52 -17.40
CA ILE A 381 -4.77 -34.34 -16.68
C ILE A 381 -4.45 -34.40 -15.18
N SER A 382 -4.47 -35.59 -14.57
CA SER A 382 -4.32 -35.73 -13.12
C SER A 382 -3.04 -35.09 -12.52
N PRO A 383 -1.86 -35.10 -13.16
CA PRO A 383 -0.66 -34.47 -12.60
C PRO A 383 -0.69 -32.93 -12.66
N LEU A 384 -1.61 -32.35 -13.44
CA LEU A 384 -1.75 -30.90 -13.61
C LEU A 384 -2.67 -30.28 -12.55
N ILE A 385 -3.49 -31.09 -11.88
CA ILE A 385 -4.39 -30.64 -10.81
C ILE A 385 -3.57 -30.51 -9.52
N LYS A 386 -3.37 -29.27 -9.07
CA LYS A 386 -2.70 -28.95 -7.81
C LYS A 386 -3.72 -28.50 -6.78
N TRP A 387 -3.54 -28.95 -5.55
CA TRP A 387 -4.32 -28.56 -4.39
C TRP A 387 -3.47 -27.68 -3.48
N ASP A 388 -4.12 -26.88 -2.63
CA ASP A 388 -3.45 -26.22 -1.52
C ASP A 388 -3.21 -27.24 -0.39
N HIS A 389 -1.95 -27.64 -0.20
CA HIS A 389 -1.51 -28.54 0.86
C HIS A 389 -0.75 -27.77 1.98
N SER A 390 -0.99 -26.46 2.13
CA SER A 390 -0.35 -25.65 3.17
C SER A 390 -0.75 -26.07 4.59
N GLU A 391 -2.00 -26.52 4.77
CA GLU A 391 -2.47 -27.06 6.04
C GLU A 391 -1.96 -28.49 6.27
N SER A 392 -1.26 -28.68 7.38
CA SER A 392 -0.79 -29.98 7.84
C SER A 392 -1.72 -30.54 8.91
N TRP A 393 -2.08 -31.82 8.77
CA TRP A 393 -3.00 -32.50 9.67
C TRP A 393 -2.25 -33.36 10.68
N CYS A 394 -2.85 -33.61 11.84
CA CYS A 394 -2.25 -34.48 12.85
C CYS A 394 -2.10 -35.92 12.31
N VAL A 395 -0.87 -36.44 12.35
CA VAL A 395 -0.55 -37.82 11.95
C VAL A 395 -0.22 -38.62 13.19
N ALA A 396 -0.99 -39.69 13.43
CA ALA A 396 -0.78 -40.57 14.59
C ALA A 396 0.66 -41.12 14.63
N LYS A 397 1.35 -40.92 15.75
CA LYS A 397 2.69 -41.47 16.02
C LYS A 397 2.55 -42.63 17.01
N TRP A 398 3.12 -43.79 16.67
CA TRP A 398 3.10 -44.98 17.53
C TRP A 398 4.35 -45.01 18.40
N ASP A 399 4.20 -44.82 19.72
CA ASP A 399 5.31 -44.93 20.67
C ASP A 399 5.36 -46.33 21.31
N LYS A 400 6.56 -46.93 21.37
CA LYS A 400 6.76 -48.34 21.75
C LYS A 400 6.92 -48.56 23.27
N ASN A 401 7.00 -47.48 24.07
CA ASN A 401 7.41 -47.53 25.48
C ASN A 401 6.38 -46.98 26.49
N ALA A 402 5.08 -47.29 26.34
CA ALA A 402 4.07 -46.87 27.31
C ALA A 402 4.15 -47.71 28.62
N ASN A 403 5.02 -47.31 29.55
CA ASN A 403 5.03 -47.80 30.94
C ASN A 403 4.03 -47.00 31.79
N ARG A 404 3.20 -47.66 32.60
CA ARG A 404 2.17 -47.01 33.47
C ARG A 404 2.72 -46.06 34.54
N SER A 405 4.03 -46.07 34.80
CA SER A 405 4.68 -45.20 35.80
C SER A 405 5.23 -43.88 35.22
N GLN A 406 5.14 -43.71 33.90
CA GLN A 406 5.63 -42.55 33.15
C GLN A 406 4.48 -41.97 32.33
N MET A 407 4.22 -40.68 32.46
CA MET A 407 3.24 -40.00 31.62
C MET A 407 3.82 -38.73 31.01
N ILE A 408 3.71 -38.63 29.69
CA ILE A 408 4.05 -37.41 28.95
C ILE A 408 2.79 -36.57 28.84
N THR A 409 2.80 -35.38 29.44
CA THR A 409 1.75 -34.39 29.27
C THR A 409 2.23 -33.29 28.33
N GLU A 410 1.57 -33.16 27.19
CA GLU A 410 1.79 -32.06 26.25
C GLU A 410 1.00 -30.84 26.71
N VAL A 411 1.68 -29.69 26.84
CA VAL A 411 1.08 -28.39 27.12
C VAL A 411 1.22 -27.52 25.89
N ASN A 412 0.10 -27.14 25.28
CA ASN A 412 0.11 -26.34 24.05
C ASN A 412 -0.56 -24.98 24.27
N VAL A 413 0.19 -23.90 24.14
CA VAL A 413 -0.33 -22.53 24.28
C VAL A 413 -0.43 -21.77 22.96
N GLY A 414 -0.12 -22.42 21.83
CA GLY A 414 -0.04 -21.78 20.52
C GLY A 414 -1.38 -21.61 19.81
N SER A 415 -2.31 -22.56 20.00
CA SER A 415 -3.63 -22.52 19.35
C SER A 415 -4.65 -21.75 20.19
N ASP A 416 -5.49 -20.95 19.51
CA ASP A 416 -6.59 -20.22 20.15
C ASP A 416 -7.65 -21.13 20.77
N GLU A 417 -7.76 -22.37 20.28
CA GLU A 417 -8.70 -23.40 20.75
C GLU A 417 -8.11 -24.29 21.86
N SER A 418 -6.84 -24.11 22.23
CA SER A 418 -6.19 -24.98 23.22
C SER A 418 -6.74 -24.76 24.64
N PRO A 419 -6.99 -25.84 25.41
CA PRO A 419 -7.39 -25.73 26.82
C PRO A 419 -6.30 -25.11 27.71
N ASP A 420 -5.02 -25.19 27.33
CA ASP A 420 -3.91 -24.66 28.12
C ASP A 420 -3.61 -23.17 27.86
N LYS A 421 -4.36 -22.54 26.94
CA LYS A 421 -4.14 -21.15 26.52
C LYS A 421 -4.12 -20.17 27.69
N TYR A 422 -4.92 -20.41 28.73
CA TYR A 422 -4.98 -19.55 29.90
C TYR A 422 -3.65 -19.40 30.63
N ILE A 423 -2.73 -20.35 30.48
CA ILE A 423 -1.39 -20.31 31.08
C ILE A 423 -0.56 -19.14 30.52
N LEU A 424 -0.88 -18.63 29.33
CA LEU A 424 -0.25 -17.43 28.74
C LEU A 424 -0.37 -16.16 29.59
N ASP A 425 -1.34 -16.14 30.51
CA ASP A 425 -1.53 -15.04 31.45
C ASP A 425 -0.60 -15.15 32.68
N HIS A 426 0.07 -16.28 32.90
CA HIS A 426 1.10 -16.39 33.94
C HIS A 426 2.44 -15.81 33.43
N ARG A 427 2.46 -14.48 33.27
CA ARG A 427 3.64 -13.75 32.81
C ARG A 427 4.44 -13.17 33.95
N ILE A 428 5.74 -13.40 33.91
CA ILE A 428 6.70 -12.87 34.88
C ILE A 428 7.91 -12.34 34.11
N ASP A 429 8.25 -11.07 34.32
CA ASP A 429 9.33 -10.35 33.64
C ASP A 429 9.24 -10.47 32.10
N GLY A 430 8.03 -10.32 31.57
CA GLY A 430 7.73 -10.44 30.13
C GLY A 430 7.71 -11.86 29.53
N ARG A 431 7.97 -12.92 30.31
CA ARG A 431 7.94 -14.32 29.85
C ARG A 431 6.74 -15.07 30.38
N CYS A 432 6.16 -15.96 29.56
CA CYS A 432 5.18 -16.93 30.02
C CYS A 432 5.91 -18.08 30.74
N LEU A 433 5.93 -18.05 32.07
CA LEU A 433 6.52 -19.12 32.87
C LEU A 433 5.44 -20.15 33.21
N TYR A 434 5.77 -21.44 33.13
CA TYR A 434 4.84 -22.46 33.61
C TYR A 434 4.67 -22.33 35.14
N PRO A 435 3.44 -22.19 35.67
CA PRO A 435 3.21 -21.95 37.09
C PRO A 435 3.68 -23.14 37.95
N VAL A 436 4.19 -22.86 39.15
CA VAL A 436 4.51 -23.92 40.13
C VAL A 436 3.26 -24.72 40.50
N ALA A 437 2.12 -24.04 40.60
CA ALA A 437 0.81 -24.67 40.74
C ALA A 437 0.49 -25.67 39.61
N GLY A 438 0.97 -25.42 38.39
CA GLY A 438 0.81 -26.33 37.25
C GLY A 438 1.51 -27.66 37.50
N TYR A 439 2.75 -27.64 38.00
CA TYR A 439 3.50 -28.85 38.33
C TYR A 439 2.78 -29.71 39.37
N LEU A 440 2.22 -29.08 40.40
CA LEU A 440 1.46 -29.78 41.44
C LEU A 440 0.21 -30.46 40.86
N VAL A 441 -0.53 -29.77 39.99
CA VAL A 441 -1.73 -30.31 39.34
C VAL A 441 -1.39 -31.43 38.35
N LEU A 442 -0.28 -31.34 37.62
CA LEU A 442 0.21 -32.42 36.74
C LEU A 442 0.48 -33.71 37.53
N VAL A 443 1.25 -33.60 38.61
CA VAL A 443 1.60 -34.76 39.46
C VAL A 443 0.35 -35.33 40.13
N TRP A 444 -0.57 -34.48 40.57
CA TRP A 444 -1.85 -34.92 41.13
C TRP A 444 -2.69 -35.70 40.13
N LYS A 445 -2.82 -35.21 38.88
CA LYS A 445 -3.51 -35.91 37.79
C LYS A 445 -2.89 -37.29 37.52
N VAL A 446 -1.56 -37.37 37.45
CA VAL A 446 -0.84 -38.63 37.22
C VAL A 446 -1.04 -39.61 38.38
N LEU A 447 -0.99 -39.15 39.63
CA LEU A 447 -1.28 -40.02 40.80
C LEU A 447 -2.71 -40.54 40.76
N ALA A 448 -3.69 -39.71 40.40
CA ALA A 448 -5.09 -40.09 40.29
C ALA A 448 -5.29 -41.16 39.20
N GLU A 449 -4.62 -41.01 38.05
CA GLU A 449 -4.64 -42.00 36.97
C GLU A 449 -3.98 -43.32 37.38
N ILE A 450 -2.83 -43.29 38.05
CA ILE A 450 -2.16 -44.49 38.60
C ILE A 450 -3.09 -45.23 39.58
N LYS A 451 -3.85 -44.48 40.39
CA LYS A 451 -4.83 -45.05 41.35
C LYS A 451 -6.17 -45.41 40.73
N GLY A 452 -6.44 -45.05 39.48
CA GLY A 452 -7.73 -45.26 38.82
C GLY A 452 -8.89 -44.48 39.47
N THR A 453 -8.61 -43.32 40.05
CA THR A 453 -9.58 -42.44 40.73
C THR A 453 -9.68 -41.09 40.04
N ASP A 454 -10.82 -40.40 40.17
CA ASP A 454 -10.96 -39.02 39.71
C ASP A 454 -10.15 -38.05 40.59
N VAL A 455 -9.60 -36.99 39.98
CA VAL A 455 -8.81 -35.98 40.70
C VAL A 455 -9.63 -35.30 41.79
N MET A 456 -10.92 -35.02 41.54
CA MET A 456 -11.78 -34.32 42.50
C MET A 456 -12.24 -35.20 43.67
N SER A 457 -11.95 -36.50 43.66
CA SER A 457 -12.23 -37.41 44.77
C SER A 457 -10.98 -37.87 45.53
N LEU A 458 -9.79 -37.38 45.16
CA LEU A 458 -8.52 -37.80 45.73
C LEU A 458 -7.84 -36.67 46.54
N PRO A 459 -7.99 -36.65 47.87
CA PRO A 459 -7.20 -35.78 48.74
C PRO A 459 -5.73 -36.18 48.74
N VAL A 460 -4.85 -35.21 48.54
CA VAL A 460 -3.40 -35.42 48.41
C VAL A 460 -2.61 -34.55 49.37
N THR A 461 -1.46 -35.09 49.77
CA THR A 461 -0.42 -34.33 50.49
C THR A 461 0.86 -34.34 49.67
N PHE A 462 1.44 -33.17 49.50
CA PHE A 462 2.78 -32.99 48.97
C PHE A 462 3.76 -32.70 50.09
N GLU A 463 4.94 -33.28 50.01
CA GLU A 463 6.05 -33.02 50.92
C GLU A 463 7.31 -32.67 50.14
N GLU A 464 8.06 -31.70 50.67
CA GLU A 464 9.41 -31.39 50.20
C GLU A 464 9.51 -31.10 48.70
N VAL A 465 8.52 -30.36 48.17
CA VAL A 465 8.48 -29.95 46.76
C VAL A 465 9.59 -28.95 46.50
N LYS A 466 10.46 -29.25 45.53
CA LYS A 466 11.58 -28.41 45.09
C LYS A 466 11.40 -28.05 43.63
N ILE A 467 11.57 -26.76 43.33
CA ILE A 467 11.49 -26.20 41.99
C ILE A 467 12.93 -25.90 41.58
N HIS A 468 13.44 -26.65 40.59
CA HIS A 468 14.82 -26.54 40.13
C HIS A 468 14.96 -25.45 39.07
N ARG A 469 13.95 -25.31 38.22
CA ARG A 469 13.87 -24.30 37.14
C ARG A 469 12.42 -24.01 36.77
N ALA A 470 12.18 -22.82 36.23
CA ALA A 470 10.90 -22.48 35.62
C ALA A 470 10.95 -22.79 34.12
N ALA A 471 10.00 -23.59 33.62
CA ALA A 471 9.83 -23.81 32.18
C ALA A 471 9.25 -22.55 31.51
N VAL A 472 9.73 -22.22 30.30
CA VAL A 472 9.27 -21.06 29.54
C VAL A 472 8.45 -21.55 28.36
N LEU A 473 7.17 -21.17 28.30
CA LEU A 473 6.27 -21.61 27.23
C LEU A 473 6.37 -20.68 26.02
N SER A 474 6.29 -21.26 24.83
CA SER A 474 6.25 -20.55 23.54
C SER A 474 4.91 -20.74 22.84
N ARG A 475 4.48 -19.75 22.06
CA ARG A 475 3.32 -19.90 21.15
C ARG A 475 3.64 -20.73 19.91
N GLU A 476 4.93 -20.90 19.60
CA GLU A 476 5.38 -21.56 18.37
C GLU A 476 5.48 -23.09 18.52
N ALA A 477 5.64 -23.58 19.76
CA ALA A 477 5.86 -24.99 20.03
C ALA A 477 5.15 -25.42 21.32
N SER A 478 4.60 -26.63 21.31
CA SER A 478 4.13 -27.29 22.53
C SER A 478 5.30 -27.74 23.39
N THR A 479 5.06 -27.78 24.70
CA THR A 479 6.06 -28.19 25.71
C THR A 479 5.62 -29.51 26.33
N ASN A 480 6.50 -30.50 26.32
CA ASN A 480 6.22 -31.83 26.87
C ASN A 480 6.85 -31.98 28.25
N PHE A 481 6.04 -32.32 29.24
CA PHE A 481 6.49 -32.67 30.59
C PHE A 481 6.37 -34.18 30.80
N LEU A 482 7.49 -34.83 31.09
CA LEU A 482 7.52 -36.20 31.58
C LEU A 482 7.32 -36.18 33.09
N VAL A 483 6.29 -36.85 33.58
CA VAL A 483 6.01 -37.00 35.01
C VAL A 483 6.22 -38.45 35.40
N GLU A 484 7.08 -38.66 36.39
CA GLU A 484 7.41 -39.98 36.93
C GLU A 484 7.04 -40.03 38.41
N ILE A 485 6.37 -41.10 38.84
CA ILE A 485 6.03 -41.32 40.24
C ILE A 485 6.46 -42.73 40.63
N THR A 486 7.29 -42.83 41.67
CA THR A 486 7.73 -44.11 42.24
C THR A 486 6.68 -44.69 43.18
N ASN A 487 6.77 -45.99 43.46
CA ASN A 487 5.88 -46.64 44.44
C ASN A 487 5.98 -46.06 45.87
N ALA A 488 7.09 -45.40 46.20
CA ALA A 488 7.27 -44.71 47.48
C ALA A 488 6.63 -43.31 47.53
N GLY A 489 6.00 -42.87 46.43
CA GLY A 489 5.39 -41.55 46.30
C GLY A 489 6.36 -40.44 45.93
N GLU A 490 7.64 -40.74 45.66
CA GLU A 490 8.58 -39.75 45.12
C GLU A 490 8.25 -39.45 43.66
N PHE A 491 8.15 -38.18 43.31
CA PHE A 491 7.86 -37.74 41.96
C PHE A 491 8.97 -36.85 41.39
N GLU A 492 9.15 -36.94 40.08
CA GLU A 492 10.03 -36.10 39.29
C GLU A 492 9.29 -35.63 38.02
N ILE A 493 9.48 -34.35 37.67
CA ILE A 493 8.98 -33.77 36.42
C ILE A 493 10.17 -33.29 35.60
N SER A 494 10.21 -33.68 34.33
CA SER A 494 11.28 -33.33 33.39
C SER A 494 10.73 -32.68 32.13
N GLU A 495 11.42 -31.63 31.65
CA GLU A 495 11.21 -30.98 30.35
C GLU A 495 12.38 -31.42 29.43
N GLY A 496 12.11 -32.32 28.49
CA GLY A 496 13.18 -33.07 27.81
C GLY A 496 13.98 -33.89 28.83
N ASP A 497 15.29 -33.74 28.85
CA ASP A 497 16.19 -34.47 29.77
C ASP A 497 16.49 -33.68 31.07
N MET A 498 15.79 -32.58 31.35
CA MET A 498 16.08 -31.69 32.47
C MET A 498 14.97 -31.68 33.51
N THR A 499 15.30 -31.99 34.76
CA THR A 499 14.38 -31.92 35.89
C THR A 499 13.93 -30.48 36.17
N VAL A 500 12.61 -30.25 36.21
CA VAL A 500 11.99 -28.95 36.52
C VAL A 500 11.46 -28.91 37.96
N CYS A 501 10.88 -30.01 38.45
CA CYS A 501 10.27 -30.09 39.77
C CYS A 501 10.40 -31.51 40.34
N SER A 502 10.57 -31.63 41.66
CA SER A 502 10.66 -32.92 42.36
C SER A 502 10.06 -32.84 43.76
N GLY A 503 9.55 -33.94 44.30
CA GLY A 503 9.07 -33.99 45.68
C GLY A 503 8.46 -35.33 46.04
N ARG A 504 7.60 -35.35 47.07
CA ARG A 504 6.78 -36.52 47.41
C ARG A 504 5.30 -36.19 47.36
N ILE A 505 4.49 -37.13 46.90
CA ILE A 505 3.03 -37.07 46.86
C ILE A 505 2.43 -38.40 47.35
N TYR A 506 1.39 -38.33 48.17
CA TYR A 506 0.60 -39.48 48.58
C TYR A 506 -0.84 -39.10 48.90
N SER A 507 -1.74 -40.07 48.84
CA SER A 507 -3.14 -39.89 49.24
C SER A 507 -3.28 -39.88 50.75
N GLN A 508 -4.22 -39.11 51.28
CA GLN A 508 -4.52 -39.12 52.72
C GLN A 508 -5.36 -40.35 53.09
N GLU A 509 -4.94 -41.12 54.11
CA GLU A 509 -5.76 -42.17 54.73
C GLU A 509 -6.47 -41.57 55.96
N GLU A 510 -7.81 -41.59 55.92
CA GLU A 510 -8.75 -40.93 56.84
C GLU A 510 -8.59 -39.40 57.03
N SER A 511 -9.73 -38.71 56.97
CA SER A 511 -9.83 -37.26 57.11
C SER A 511 -9.38 -36.81 58.51
N VAL A 512 -8.09 -36.52 58.68
CA VAL A 512 -7.62 -35.73 59.81
C VAL A 512 -8.40 -34.43 59.75
N ARG A 513 -9.30 -34.19 60.71
CA ARG A 513 -10.03 -32.93 60.85
C ARG A 513 -9.01 -31.80 60.90
N THR A 514 -8.81 -31.14 59.77
CA THR A 514 -7.94 -29.97 59.69
C THR A 514 -8.59 -28.86 60.53
N ASP A 515 -7.86 -28.26 61.47
CA ASP A 515 -8.28 -27.10 62.30
C ASP A 515 -8.72 -25.85 61.49
N SER A 516 -8.90 -25.97 60.18
CA SER A 516 -9.34 -24.90 59.27
C SER A 516 -10.77 -24.41 59.54
N SER A 517 -11.57 -25.12 60.33
CA SER A 517 -12.97 -24.76 60.62
C SER A 517 -13.12 -23.59 61.62
N GLU A 518 -12.08 -23.21 62.37
CA GLU A 518 -12.13 -22.07 63.31
C GLU A 518 -11.66 -20.75 62.67
N LEU A 519 -10.67 -20.76 61.77
CA LEU A 519 -10.14 -19.55 61.12
C LEU A 519 -11.09 -18.97 60.05
N LEU A 520 -11.92 -19.82 59.43
CA LEU A 520 -12.88 -19.39 58.40
C LEU A 520 -14.15 -18.69 58.95
N LYS A 521 -14.32 -18.60 60.28
CA LYS A 521 -15.54 -18.05 60.92
C LYS A 521 -15.52 -16.52 61.10
N SER A 522 -14.43 -15.83 60.76
CA SER A 522 -14.37 -14.36 60.94
C SER A 522 -15.08 -13.62 59.80
N ASN A 523 -16.13 -12.85 60.12
CA ASN A 523 -16.98 -12.08 59.19
C ASN A 523 -16.33 -10.80 58.58
N ASP A 524 -15.01 -10.66 58.61
CA ASP A 524 -14.30 -9.38 58.42
C ASP A 524 -13.86 -9.11 56.95
N PHE A 525 -14.37 -9.89 56.00
CA PHE A 525 -13.97 -9.83 54.57
C PHE A 525 -14.83 -8.89 53.72
N LYS A 526 -15.81 -8.18 54.33
CA LYS A 526 -16.78 -7.35 53.60
C LYS A 526 -16.22 -6.00 53.12
N SER A 527 -15.12 -5.51 53.71
CA SER A 527 -14.43 -4.30 53.25
C SER A 527 -12.91 -4.49 53.29
N LEU A 528 -12.35 -4.96 52.19
CA LEU A 528 -10.90 -5.04 52.00
C LEU A 528 -10.40 -3.71 51.39
N PRO A 529 -9.33 -3.10 51.92
CA PRO A 529 -8.84 -1.79 51.50
C PRO A 529 -8.20 -1.79 50.11
N LEU A 530 -7.56 -2.89 49.70
CA LEU A 530 -6.97 -3.02 48.36
C LEU A 530 -7.95 -3.74 47.43
N ASN A 531 -8.29 -3.11 46.32
CA ASN A 531 -9.02 -3.78 45.24
C ASN A 531 -8.05 -4.51 44.29
N GLN A 532 -8.59 -5.32 43.40
CA GLN A 532 -7.84 -6.06 42.40
C GLN A 532 -6.83 -5.19 41.61
N ASN A 533 -7.21 -3.99 41.17
CA ASN A 533 -6.33 -3.15 40.36
C ASN A 533 -5.11 -2.66 41.17
N ASP A 534 -5.32 -2.31 42.43
CA ASP A 534 -4.23 -1.86 43.31
C ASP A 534 -3.22 -3.00 43.56
N ILE A 535 -3.72 -4.21 43.80
CA ILE A 535 -2.91 -5.42 44.02
C ILE A 535 -2.04 -5.72 42.80
N TYR A 536 -2.66 -5.83 41.63
CA TYR A 536 -1.93 -6.22 40.42
C TYR A 536 -1.08 -5.09 39.83
N LYS A 537 -1.38 -3.82 40.16
CA LYS A 537 -0.46 -2.71 39.91
C LYS A 537 0.82 -2.86 40.73
N GLU A 538 0.71 -3.17 42.02
CA GLU A 538 1.89 -3.39 42.88
C GLU A 538 2.70 -4.62 42.44
N LEU A 539 2.04 -5.75 42.15
CA LEU A 539 2.71 -6.95 41.65
C LEU A 539 3.42 -6.69 40.30
N LYS A 540 2.79 -5.94 39.40
CA LYS A 540 3.40 -5.55 38.11
C LYS A 540 4.65 -4.69 38.30
N LEU A 541 4.65 -3.75 39.25
CA LEU A 541 5.84 -2.93 39.57
C LEU A 541 7.02 -3.79 40.05
N ARG A 542 6.75 -4.90 40.75
CA ARG A 542 7.76 -5.87 41.20
C ARG A 542 8.22 -6.84 40.10
N GLY A 543 7.56 -6.87 38.93
CA GLY A 543 7.90 -7.69 37.77
C GLY A 543 6.99 -8.89 37.52
N TYR A 544 5.85 -8.99 38.23
CA TYR A 544 4.84 -10.01 37.98
C TYR A 544 3.75 -9.46 37.05
N ASP A 545 3.89 -9.74 35.76
CA ASP A 545 3.02 -9.23 34.70
C ASP A 545 1.75 -10.08 34.52
N TYR A 546 1.11 -10.52 35.61
CA TYR A 546 -0.05 -11.40 35.55
C TYR A 546 -1.16 -10.85 34.65
N GLY A 547 -1.54 -11.66 33.66
CA GLY A 547 -2.66 -11.41 32.76
C GLY A 547 -4.02 -11.73 33.42
N PRO A 548 -5.14 -11.38 32.76
CA PRO A 548 -6.48 -11.39 33.36
C PRO A 548 -6.87 -12.70 34.08
N THR A 549 -6.46 -13.85 33.56
CA THR A 549 -6.83 -15.15 34.13
C THR A 549 -6.12 -15.44 35.46
N PHE A 550 -4.87 -15.00 35.62
CA PHE A 550 -4.10 -15.15 36.86
C PHE A 550 -4.33 -13.99 37.86
N GLN A 551 -5.22 -13.04 37.52
CA GLN A 551 -5.63 -11.98 38.42
C GLN A 551 -6.78 -12.41 39.36
N GLY A 552 -6.54 -13.50 40.11
CA GLY A 552 -7.55 -14.13 40.96
C GLY A 552 -7.87 -13.41 42.27
N LEU A 553 -7.05 -12.46 42.74
CA LEU A 553 -7.32 -11.70 43.97
C LEU A 553 -8.35 -10.59 43.70
N ALA A 554 -9.56 -10.76 44.26
CA ALA A 554 -10.60 -9.73 44.20
C ALA A 554 -10.31 -8.54 45.13
N GLY A 555 -9.69 -8.82 46.28
CA GLY A 555 -9.25 -7.81 47.23
C GLY A 555 -8.35 -8.40 48.31
N ALA A 556 -7.63 -7.53 49.03
CA ALA A 556 -6.72 -7.89 50.12
C ALA A 556 -6.59 -6.77 51.16
N ASP A 557 -6.12 -7.10 52.35
CA ASP A 557 -5.67 -6.13 53.34
C ASP A 557 -4.29 -5.54 52.97
N ILE A 558 -3.88 -4.48 53.67
CA ILE A 558 -2.62 -3.77 53.39
C ILE A 558 -1.42 -4.63 53.79
N GLU A 559 -1.54 -5.42 54.86
CA GLU A 559 -0.46 -6.31 55.30
C GLU A 559 -0.33 -7.60 54.46
N GLY A 560 -1.28 -7.91 53.57
CA GLY A 560 -1.29 -9.15 52.80
C GLY A 560 -1.49 -10.40 53.67
N THR A 561 -2.22 -10.27 54.79
CA THR A 561 -2.57 -11.37 55.70
C THR A 561 -3.95 -11.95 55.40
N LYS A 562 -4.84 -11.16 54.79
CA LYS A 562 -6.20 -11.56 54.45
C LYS A 562 -6.52 -11.13 53.02
N GLY A 563 -7.21 -12.00 52.30
CA GLY A 563 -7.70 -11.67 50.96
C GLY A 563 -8.92 -12.47 50.55
N LEU A 564 -9.42 -12.14 49.36
CA LEU A 564 -10.54 -12.82 48.73
C LEU A 564 -10.14 -13.31 47.34
N LEU A 565 -10.18 -14.62 47.13
CA LEU A 565 -9.83 -15.27 45.87
C LEU A 565 -11.08 -15.53 45.02
N LYS A 566 -10.93 -15.41 43.69
CA LYS A 566 -11.92 -15.85 42.71
C LYS A 566 -11.66 -17.31 42.35
N TRP A 567 -12.72 -18.11 42.32
CA TRP A 567 -12.66 -19.47 41.81
C TRP A 567 -13.11 -19.49 40.35
N THR A 568 -12.22 -19.90 39.44
CA THR A 568 -12.47 -19.95 37.99
C THR A 568 -12.73 -21.36 37.46
N GLY A 569 -12.72 -22.38 38.34
CA GLY A 569 -12.73 -23.79 37.95
C GLY A 569 -11.34 -24.38 37.71
N GLU A 570 -10.30 -23.55 37.62
CA GLU A 570 -8.93 -23.97 37.35
C GLU A 570 -8.08 -24.01 38.63
N TRP A 571 -7.69 -25.22 39.05
CA TRP A 571 -6.83 -25.41 40.23
C TRP A 571 -5.47 -24.72 40.11
N VAL A 572 -4.89 -24.68 38.90
CA VAL A 572 -3.60 -24.02 38.67
C VAL A 572 -3.68 -22.53 39.04
N VAL A 573 -4.73 -21.85 38.59
CA VAL A 573 -4.97 -20.43 38.87
C VAL A 573 -5.22 -20.22 40.36
N PHE A 574 -6.09 -21.03 40.97
CA PHE A 574 -6.43 -20.87 42.38
C PHE A 574 -5.22 -21.05 43.29
N LEU A 575 -4.44 -22.12 43.08
CA LEU A 575 -3.24 -22.40 43.86
C LEU A 575 -2.17 -21.31 43.65
N ASP A 576 -1.96 -20.83 42.42
CA ASP A 576 -1.02 -19.74 42.18
C ASP A 576 -1.47 -18.44 42.86
N THR A 577 -2.76 -18.13 42.79
CA THR A 577 -3.33 -16.93 43.42
C THR A 577 -3.15 -16.96 44.95
N MET A 578 -3.20 -18.14 45.58
CA MET A 578 -2.84 -18.28 46.99
C MET A 578 -1.38 -17.88 47.26
N LEU A 579 -0.44 -18.26 46.37
CA LEU A 579 0.97 -17.85 46.48
C LEU A 579 1.12 -16.33 46.32
N GLN A 580 0.33 -15.70 45.45
CA GLN A 580 0.37 -14.25 45.21
C GLN A 580 0.09 -13.43 46.49
N VAL A 581 -0.76 -13.93 47.40
CA VAL A 581 -1.02 -13.26 48.71
C VAL A 581 0.25 -13.16 49.55
N SER A 582 1.04 -14.23 49.59
CA SER A 582 2.32 -14.21 50.32
C SER A 582 3.34 -13.26 49.71
N ILE A 583 3.31 -13.10 48.38
CA ILE A 583 4.15 -12.14 47.66
C ILE A 583 3.72 -10.71 47.98
N LEU A 584 2.40 -10.46 48.05
CA LEU A 584 1.83 -9.15 48.39
C LEU A 584 2.22 -8.73 49.81
N GLY A 585 2.09 -9.63 50.79
CA GLY A 585 2.45 -9.37 52.19
C GLY A 585 3.96 -9.31 52.48
N SER A 586 4.80 -9.70 51.51
CA SER A 586 6.25 -9.63 51.66
C SER A 586 6.75 -8.18 51.59
N PRO A 587 7.58 -7.72 52.54
CA PRO A 587 8.21 -6.40 52.50
C PRO A 587 9.28 -6.28 51.41
N LYS A 588 9.71 -7.40 50.82
CA LYS A 588 10.71 -7.42 49.76
C LYS A 588 10.06 -7.00 48.44
N ARG A 589 10.46 -5.84 47.91
CA ARG A 589 10.00 -5.33 46.60
C ARG A 589 10.69 -5.98 45.39
N ALA A 590 11.68 -6.84 45.63
CA ALA A 590 12.38 -7.54 44.57
C ALA A 590 11.53 -8.68 44.00
N LEU A 591 11.72 -8.98 42.71
CA LEU A 591 11.10 -10.13 42.06
C LEU A 591 11.57 -11.43 42.73
N CYS A 592 10.64 -12.22 43.24
CA CYS A 592 10.90 -13.47 43.94
C CYS A 592 10.10 -14.64 43.32
N LEU A 593 10.73 -15.81 43.16
CA LEU A 593 10.07 -17.02 42.67
C LEU A 593 10.07 -18.11 43.74
N PRO A 594 9.02 -18.96 43.81
CA PRO A 594 9.01 -20.13 44.69
C PRO A 594 10.12 -21.12 44.32
N THR A 595 10.84 -21.62 45.33
CA THR A 595 11.91 -22.61 45.15
C THR A 595 11.69 -23.88 45.95
N ARG A 596 11.03 -23.79 47.10
CA ARG A 596 10.69 -24.94 47.93
C ARG A 596 9.39 -24.74 48.68
N ILE A 597 8.62 -25.82 48.80
CA ILE A 597 7.39 -25.88 49.57
C ILE A 597 7.49 -27.10 50.49
N GLN A 598 7.46 -26.89 51.81
CA GLN A 598 7.66 -27.98 52.75
C GLN A 598 6.48 -28.96 52.75
N ASN A 599 5.25 -28.43 52.83
CA ASN A 599 4.06 -29.25 52.86
C ASN A 599 2.88 -28.54 52.20
N ILE A 600 2.11 -29.29 51.41
CA ILE A 600 0.86 -28.82 50.79
C ILE A 600 -0.19 -29.89 51.02
N LYS A 601 -1.36 -29.50 51.51
CA LYS A 601 -2.52 -30.38 51.61
C LYS A 601 -3.61 -29.85 50.71
N ILE A 602 -4.14 -30.72 49.85
CA ILE A 602 -5.24 -30.40 48.94
C ILE A 602 -6.34 -31.42 49.19
N ASP A 603 -7.48 -30.95 49.69
CA ASP A 603 -8.71 -31.73 49.84
C ASP A 603 -9.80 -31.13 48.93
N PRO A 604 -10.06 -31.73 47.75
CA PRO A 604 -11.07 -31.22 46.82
C PRO A 604 -12.50 -31.34 47.36
N ILE A 605 -12.77 -32.31 48.25
CA ILE A 605 -14.09 -32.57 48.83
C ILE A 605 -14.41 -31.47 49.84
N LEU A 606 -13.46 -31.17 50.72
CA LEU A 606 -13.55 -30.05 51.65
C LEU A 606 -13.62 -28.72 50.90
N HIS A 607 -12.78 -28.53 49.88
CA HIS A 607 -12.78 -27.32 49.07
C HIS A 607 -14.15 -27.03 48.46
N LYS A 608 -14.80 -28.03 47.86
CA LYS A 608 -16.16 -27.88 47.29
C LYS A 608 -17.18 -27.46 48.35
N THR A 609 -17.07 -28.01 49.56
CA THR A 609 -17.96 -27.68 50.68
C THR A 609 -17.78 -26.22 51.11
N VAL A 610 -16.53 -25.79 51.32
CA VAL A 610 -16.20 -24.42 51.75
C VAL A 610 -16.51 -23.41 50.65
N MET A 611 -16.25 -23.73 49.39
CA MET A 611 -16.56 -22.85 48.26
C MET A 611 -18.06 -22.57 48.16
N ASN A 612 -18.90 -23.59 48.33
CA ASN A 612 -20.36 -23.44 48.28
C ASN A 612 -20.93 -22.54 49.39
N SER A 613 -20.31 -22.50 50.57
CA SER A 613 -20.68 -21.56 51.63
C SER A 613 -20.07 -20.17 51.40
N ALA A 614 -18.78 -20.10 51.06
CA ALA A 614 -18.06 -18.85 50.89
C ALA A 614 -18.58 -17.98 49.73
N LEU A 615 -18.97 -18.59 48.60
CA LEU A 615 -19.58 -17.87 47.48
C LEU A 615 -20.91 -17.21 47.86
N LYS A 616 -21.67 -17.81 48.77
CA LYS A 616 -22.94 -17.23 49.27
C LYS A 616 -22.71 -16.09 50.26
N GLU A 617 -21.65 -16.15 51.05
CA GLU A 617 -21.42 -15.21 52.16
C GLU A 617 -20.50 -14.03 51.80
N CYS A 618 -19.46 -14.27 51.00
CA CYS A 618 -18.37 -13.32 50.74
C CYS A 618 -18.15 -13.01 49.25
N ASN A 619 -18.90 -13.63 48.33
CA ASN A 619 -18.72 -13.48 46.87
C ASN A 619 -17.29 -13.80 46.38
N GLY A 620 -16.65 -14.77 47.02
CA GLY A 620 -15.28 -15.24 46.75
C GLY A 620 -14.82 -16.21 47.84
N VAL A 621 -13.65 -16.81 47.69
CA VAL A 621 -13.08 -17.76 48.66
C VAL A 621 -12.06 -17.04 49.54
N PRO A 622 -12.30 -16.91 50.86
CA PRO A 622 -11.36 -16.27 51.77
C PRO A 622 -9.99 -16.96 51.77
N VAL A 623 -8.93 -16.17 51.81
CA VAL A 623 -7.55 -16.63 51.96
C VAL A 623 -6.91 -15.92 53.15
N PHE A 624 -6.20 -16.71 53.94
CA PHE A 624 -5.44 -16.23 55.08
C PHE A 624 -3.98 -16.59 54.90
N HIS A 625 -3.11 -15.63 55.13
CA HIS A 625 -1.67 -15.79 55.15
C HIS A 625 -1.15 -15.37 56.52
N ASP A 626 -0.62 -16.34 57.25
CA ASP A 626 0.02 -16.11 58.54
C ASP A 626 1.53 -16.31 58.40
N GLU A 627 2.26 -15.20 58.42
CA GLU A 627 3.73 -15.17 58.31
C GLU A 627 4.41 -15.87 59.51
N ASN A 628 3.80 -15.85 60.70
CA ASN A 628 4.40 -16.43 61.91
C ASN A 628 4.40 -17.97 61.85
N THR A 629 3.28 -18.54 61.41
CA THR A 629 3.19 -20.00 61.20
C THR A 629 3.62 -20.42 59.80
N LYS A 630 3.87 -19.46 58.92
CA LYS A 630 4.17 -19.62 57.48
C LYS A 630 3.13 -20.47 56.77
N ARG A 631 1.85 -20.18 57.03
CA ARG A 631 0.72 -20.93 56.47
C ARG A 631 -0.10 -20.03 55.55
N ILE A 632 -0.45 -20.57 54.38
CA ILE A 632 -1.47 -19.97 53.50
C ILE A 632 -2.64 -20.94 53.45
N ILE A 633 -3.83 -20.48 53.82
CA ILE A 633 -5.02 -21.31 53.98
C ILE A 633 -6.15 -20.72 53.15
N SER A 634 -6.75 -21.51 52.27
CA SER A 634 -7.97 -21.13 51.55
C SER A 634 -8.74 -22.36 51.09
N GLY A 635 -10.06 -22.37 51.30
CA GLY A 635 -10.91 -23.50 50.96
C GLY A 635 -10.42 -24.80 51.62
N GLY A 636 -10.21 -25.84 50.80
CA GLY A 636 -9.60 -27.11 51.21
C GLY A 636 -8.08 -27.21 51.00
N VAL A 637 -7.38 -26.08 50.85
CA VAL A 637 -5.95 -26.03 50.57
C VAL A 637 -5.18 -25.39 51.72
N VAL A 638 -4.06 -26.02 52.10
CA VAL A 638 -3.11 -25.49 53.07
C VAL A 638 -1.69 -25.60 52.53
N PHE A 639 -1.03 -24.46 52.35
CA PHE A 639 0.43 -24.39 52.16
C PHE A 639 1.13 -24.17 53.49
N LYS A 640 2.30 -24.77 53.67
CA LYS A 640 3.18 -24.57 54.83
C LYS A 640 4.64 -24.41 54.40
N ASP A 641 5.30 -23.38 54.96
CA ASP A 641 6.70 -22.99 54.72
C ASP A 641 7.05 -22.89 53.22
N LEU A 642 6.45 -21.90 52.56
CA LEU A 642 6.81 -21.48 51.21
C LEU A 642 8.12 -20.69 51.23
N LYS A 643 9.13 -21.18 50.53
CA LYS A 643 10.41 -20.47 50.36
C LYS A 643 10.50 -19.87 48.97
N THR A 644 10.87 -18.60 48.92
CA THR A 644 11.10 -17.85 47.69
C THR A 644 12.54 -17.37 47.60
N SER A 645 13.04 -17.18 46.38
CA SER A 645 14.38 -16.68 46.09
C SER A 645 14.35 -15.52 45.10
N PHE A 646 15.37 -14.67 45.13
CA PHE A 646 15.50 -13.54 44.21
C PHE A 646 15.69 -14.03 42.76
N ALA A 647 14.92 -13.44 41.86
CA ALA A 647 15.09 -13.63 40.42
C ALA A 647 15.59 -12.32 39.78
N PRO A 648 16.72 -12.33 39.05
CA PRO A 648 17.23 -11.14 38.40
C PRO A 648 16.30 -10.70 37.28
N ARG A 649 15.98 -9.39 37.25
CA ARG A 649 15.23 -8.79 36.14
C ARG A 649 16.13 -8.67 34.92
N ARG A 650 15.61 -9.03 33.76
CA ARG A 650 16.34 -8.91 32.49
C ARG A 650 16.09 -7.54 31.87
N ILE A 651 17.16 -6.90 31.40
CA ILE A 651 17.03 -5.76 30.49
C ILE A 651 16.57 -6.32 29.15
N GLN A 652 15.31 -6.09 28.78
CA GLN A 652 14.79 -6.48 27.48
C GLN A 652 15.39 -5.53 26.44
N SER A 653 16.16 -6.05 25.48
CA SER A 653 16.81 -5.26 24.42
C SER A 653 15.84 -4.42 23.58
N LYS A 654 14.53 -4.77 23.58
CA LYS A 654 13.48 -4.05 22.86
C LYS A 654 12.99 -2.76 23.54
N GLN A 655 13.43 -2.46 24.76
CA GLN A 655 12.94 -1.31 25.55
C GLN A 655 14.05 -0.31 25.90
N ILE A 656 15.09 -0.18 25.08
CA ILE A 656 16.04 0.92 25.25
C ILE A 656 15.33 2.19 24.79
N PRO A 657 15.14 3.20 25.66
CA PRO A 657 14.53 4.45 25.26
C PRO A 657 15.44 5.16 24.26
N LEU A 658 14.86 5.69 23.19
CA LEU A 658 15.58 6.58 22.28
C LEU A 658 15.87 7.89 23.01
N LEU A 659 17.15 8.21 23.21
CA LEU A 659 17.58 9.44 23.85
C LEU A 659 17.85 10.50 22.79
N GLU A 660 17.11 11.61 22.87
CA GLU A 660 17.20 12.71 21.93
C GLU A 660 17.39 14.04 22.65
N GLU A 661 18.13 14.93 22.00
CA GLU A 661 18.31 16.31 22.43
C GLU A 661 17.53 17.25 21.50
N TYR A 662 16.81 18.21 22.06
CA TYR A 662 16.01 19.17 21.31
C TYR A 662 16.77 20.49 21.15
N ARG A 663 17.32 20.75 19.95
CA ARG A 663 18.18 21.91 19.66
C ARG A 663 17.62 22.78 18.54
N PHE A 664 17.91 24.08 18.59
CA PHE A 664 17.66 24.99 17.47
C PHE A 664 18.68 24.75 16.36
N ILE A 665 18.21 24.54 15.13
CA ILE A 665 19.03 24.32 13.95
C ILE A 665 18.70 25.39 12.90
N PRO A 666 19.66 26.24 12.50
CA PRO A 666 19.49 27.20 11.42
C PRO A 666 19.20 26.49 10.09
N TYR A 667 18.39 27.06 9.19
CA TYR A 667 18.19 26.47 7.85
C TYR A 667 19.46 26.50 7.00
N ASN A 668 20.25 27.55 7.17
CA ASN A 668 21.52 27.74 6.47
C ASN A 668 22.67 27.61 7.46
N GLU A 669 23.55 26.62 7.24
CA GLU A 669 24.74 26.37 8.04
C GLU A 669 25.95 26.18 7.12
N THR A 670 26.96 27.02 7.31
CA THR A 670 28.22 26.93 6.55
C THR A 670 29.26 26.05 7.23
N LYS A 671 29.11 25.78 8.54
CA LYS A 671 29.98 24.91 9.33
C LYS A 671 29.13 23.95 10.16
N MET A 672 28.69 22.87 9.53
CA MET A 672 27.78 21.92 10.17
C MET A 672 28.51 20.83 10.99
N LEU A 673 29.74 20.50 10.62
CA LEU A 673 30.47 19.40 11.24
C LEU A 673 30.87 19.73 12.68
N CYS A 674 30.86 18.72 13.55
CA CYS A 674 31.43 18.89 14.88
C CYS A 674 32.96 18.96 14.79
N ASN A 675 33.57 19.69 15.74
CA ASN A 675 35.02 19.97 15.72
C ASN A 675 35.88 18.70 15.58
N SER A 676 35.48 17.57 16.16
CA SER A 676 36.24 16.31 16.08
C SER A 676 36.23 15.70 14.68
N VAL A 677 35.11 15.78 13.96
CA VAL A 677 34.99 15.29 12.57
C VAL A 677 35.74 16.22 11.62
N GLU A 678 35.62 17.53 11.80
CA GLU A 678 36.36 18.54 11.02
C GLU A 678 37.88 18.33 11.15
N GLU A 679 38.39 18.09 12.35
CA GLU A 679 39.81 17.83 12.59
C GLU A 679 40.29 16.52 11.91
N THR A 680 39.45 15.48 11.95
CA THR A 680 39.75 14.19 11.31
C THR A 680 39.82 14.32 9.79
N LEU A 681 38.87 15.03 9.19
CA LEU A 681 38.85 15.32 7.76
C LEU A 681 40.01 16.24 7.35
N GLY A 682 40.31 17.26 8.14
CA GLY A 682 41.45 18.15 7.91
C GLY A 682 42.77 17.38 7.85
N ARG A 683 42.98 16.42 8.77
CA ARG A 683 44.13 15.51 8.74
C ARG A 683 44.14 14.64 7.48
N TYR A 684 43.01 14.05 7.09
CA TYR A 684 42.92 13.24 5.87
C TYR A 684 43.23 14.05 4.60
N ILE A 685 42.64 15.24 4.46
CA ILE A 685 42.89 16.14 3.33
C ILE A 685 44.36 16.54 3.27
N HIS A 686 44.97 16.86 4.42
CA HIS A 686 46.39 17.19 4.50
C HIS A 686 47.26 16.04 4.00
N VAL A 687 47.04 14.82 4.51
CA VAL A 687 47.78 13.62 4.07
C VAL A 687 47.63 13.39 2.56
N CYS A 688 46.40 13.39 2.03
CA CYS A 688 46.15 13.21 0.61
C CYS A 688 46.81 14.29 -0.24
N SER A 689 46.80 15.54 0.20
CA SER A 689 47.40 16.67 -0.52
C SER A 689 48.93 16.57 -0.55
N SER A 690 49.55 16.19 0.57
CA SER A 690 51.00 15.95 0.65
C SER A 690 51.44 14.82 -0.29
N VAL A 691 50.67 13.73 -0.33
CA VAL A 691 50.91 12.60 -1.24
C VAL A 691 50.72 12.99 -2.71
N ALA A 692 49.67 13.75 -3.02
CA ALA A 692 49.42 14.26 -4.37
C ALA A 692 50.52 15.22 -4.85
N ASN A 693 51.03 16.10 -3.98
CA ASN A 693 52.16 16.98 -4.30
C ASN A 693 53.41 16.17 -4.65
N ALA A 694 53.70 15.08 -3.93
CA ALA A 694 54.81 14.20 -4.29
C ALA A 694 54.62 13.59 -5.70
N ILE A 695 53.40 13.20 -6.08
CA ILE A 695 53.11 12.72 -7.44
C ILE A 695 53.35 13.82 -8.49
N LEU A 696 52.97 15.07 -8.19
CA LEU A 696 53.22 16.21 -9.07
C LEU A 696 54.73 16.47 -9.24
N GLU A 697 55.52 16.39 -8.17
CA GLU A 697 56.98 16.51 -8.25
C GLU A 697 57.59 15.40 -9.11
N LEU A 698 57.13 14.15 -8.97
CA LEU A 698 57.55 13.03 -9.80
C LEU A 698 57.20 13.23 -11.28
N PHE A 699 56.09 13.91 -11.57
CA PHE A 699 55.67 14.24 -12.93
C PHE A 699 56.57 15.30 -13.59
N VAL A 700 57.07 16.27 -12.80
CA VAL A 700 57.92 17.37 -13.27
C VAL A 700 59.40 16.95 -13.35
N MET A 701 59.85 15.97 -12.55
CA MET A 701 61.25 15.53 -12.51
C MET A 701 61.60 14.46 -13.56
N ASN A 702 62.80 14.56 -14.14
CA ASN A 702 63.34 13.58 -15.09
C ASN A 702 63.65 12.23 -14.38
N LYS A 703 63.45 11.10 -15.09
CA LYS A 703 63.33 9.71 -14.58
C LYS A 703 64.40 9.20 -13.59
N ASP A 704 65.56 9.85 -13.47
CA ASP A 704 66.71 9.36 -12.70
C ASP A 704 66.74 9.79 -11.22
N LYS A 705 65.84 10.67 -10.74
CA LYS A 705 65.75 11.08 -9.30
C LYS A 705 64.50 10.58 -8.55
N THR A 706 63.67 9.81 -9.24
CA THR A 706 62.35 9.31 -8.79
C THR A 706 62.41 8.46 -7.51
N TYR A 707 63.51 7.73 -7.28
CA TYR A 707 63.66 6.79 -6.17
C TYR A 707 63.99 7.46 -4.82
N ASP A 708 64.71 8.59 -4.83
CA ASP A 708 65.14 9.29 -3.60
C ASP A 708 64.00 10.10 -2.96
N VAL A 709 63.10 10.69 -3.76
CA VAL A 709 61.92 11.42 -3.27
C VAL A 709 60.96 10.46 -2.54
N MET A 710 60.81 9.23 -3.04
CA MET A 710 59.91 8.22 -2.47
C MET A 710 60.36 7.66 -1.11
N LYS A 711 61.67 7.57 -0.87
CA LYS A 711 62.21 7.09 0.41
C LYS A 711 62.18 8.20 1.47
N GLY A 712 62.48 9.44 1.07
CA GLY A 712 62.38 10.61 1.96
C GLY A 712 60.97 10.90 2.47
N PHE A 713 59.93 10.72 1.64
CA PHE A 713 58.54 11.02 2.02
C PHE A 713 57.92 9.99 3.00
N LYS A 714 58.32 8.71 2.93
CA LYS A 714 57.86 7.67 3.87
C LYS A 714 58.54 7.75 5.24
N GLU A 715 59.71 8.38 5.31
CA GLU A 715 60.55 8.45 6.52
C GLU A 715 60.43 9.82 7.26
N ALA A 716 59.85 10.86 6.65
CA ALA A 716 59.86 12.23 7.20
C ALA A 716 58.59 12.68 7.96
N ASP A 717 57.44 12.02 7.82
CA ASP A 717 56.18 12.43 8.47
C ASP A 717 55.43 11.25 9.11
N GLU A 718 55.38 11.22 10.45
CA GLU A 718 54.74 10.16 11.24
C GLU A 718 53.22 10.01 10.96
N LEU A 719 52.52 11.12 10.67
CA LEU A 719 51.09 11.12 10.40
C LEU A 719 50.80 10.41 9.08
N ILE A 720 51.54 10.74 8.02
CA ILE A 720 51.40 10.11 6.71
C ILE A 720 51.69 8.61 6.82
N ALA A 721 52.78 8.24 7.51
CA ALA A 721 53.15 6.84 7.72
C ALA A 721 52.06 6.04 8.46
N SER A 722 51.34 6.67 9.39
CA SER A 722 50.22 6.03 10.11
C SER A 722 49.04 5.71 9.18
N TYR A 723 48.66 6.64 8.30
CA TYR A 723 47.59 6.44 7.33
C TYR A 723 47.93 5.36 6.30
N PHE A 724 49.20 5.24 5.88
CA PHE A 724 49.62 4.16 4.97
C PHE A 724 49.68 2.78 5.63
N LYS A 725 49.92 2.70 6.95
CA LYS A 725 49.94 1.42 7.69
C LYS A 725 48.54 0.87 7.95
N SER A 726 47.53 1.73 8.06
CA SER A 726 46.18 1.36 8.48
C SER A 726 45.08 2.22 7.87
N TYR A 727 45.05 2.39 6.54
CA TYR A 727 43.92 3.05 5.90
C TYR A 727 42.69 2.14 5.90
N THR A 728 41.53 2.73 6.19
CA THR A 728 40.21 2.08 6.20
C THR A 728 39.63 1.98 4.80
N ASP A 729 38.54 1.23 4.65
CA ASP A 729 37.97 1.00 3.32
C ASP A 729 37.40 2.25 2.64
N ASN A 730 36.95 3.22 3.44
CA ASN A 730 36.44 4.52 3.02
C ASN A 730 37.53 5.57 2.73
N HIS A 731 38.83 5.23 2.71
CA HIS A 731 39.90 6.14 2.29
C HIS A 731 40.27 5.94 0.81
N VAL A 732 39.29 6.09 -0.08
CA VAL A 732 39.40 5.77 -1.51
C VAL A 732 40.41 6.69 -2.23
N LEU A 733 40.39 7.99 -1.96
CA LEU A 733 41.32 8.96 -2.55
C LEU A 733 42.77 8.59 -2.20
N LEU A 734 43.05 8.27 -0.94
CA LEU A 734 44.37 7.84 -0.49
C LEU A 734 44.79 6.51 -1.11
N LYS A 735 43.87 5.54 -1.23
CA LYS A 735 44.12 4.25 -1.92
C LYS A 735 44.54 4.48 -3.38
N SER A 736 43.84 5.35 -4.11
CA SER A 736 44.18 5.70 -5.49
C SER A 736 45.53 6.40 -5.59
N LEU A 737 45.83 7.36 -4.70
CA LEU A 737 47.13 8.04 -4.62
C LEU A 737 48.27 7.05 -4.32
N SER A 738 48.07 6.14 -3.37
CA SER A 738 49.00 5.06 -3.04
C SER A 738 49.27 4.14 -4.23
N GLY A 739 48.22 3.76 -4.96
CA GLY A 739 48.31 2.95 -6.17
C GLY A 739 49.16 3.61 -7.25
N ILE A 740 48.96 4.92 -7.48
CA ILE A 740 49.76 5.71 -8.42
C ILE A 740 51.24 5.71 -8.02
N ILE A 741 51.55 5.97 -6.75
CA ILE A 741 52.94 5.98 -6.25
C ILE A 741 53.61 4.62 -6.44
N ASN A 742 52.91 3.52 -6.14
CA ASN A 742 53.47 2.19 -6.32
C ASN A 742 53.67 1.83 -7.80
N ALA A 743 52.81 2.35 -8.70
CA ALA A 743 52.89 2.14 -10.14
C ALA A 743 53.89 3.05 -10.87
N ALA A 744 54.41 4.10 -10.20
CA ALA A 744 55.29 5.11 -10.79
C ALA A 744 56.70 4.62 -11.17
N THR A 745 57.01 3.34 -10.94
CA THR A 745 58.21 2.66 -11.46
C THR A 745 58.07 2.19 -12.91
N SER A 746 56.89 2.31 -13.50
CA SER A 746 56.58 1.87 -14.88
C SER A 746 56.89 2.96 -15.94
N LYS A 747 57.12 2.56 -17.20
CA LYS A 747 57.50 3.48 -18.29
C LYS A 747 56.40 4.48 -18.72
N ASP A 748 55.16 4.34 -18.24
CA ASP A 748 53.97 5.05 -18.71
C ASP A 748 53.10 5.55 -17.54
N LEU A 749 53.59 6.56 -16.81
CA LEU A 749 52.97 7.12 -15.61
C LEU A 749 51.58 7.72 -15.88
N ILE A 750 51.41 8.44 -16.99
CA ILE A 750 50.15 9.12 -17.36
C ILE A 750 49.00 8.11 -17.48
N ARG A 751 49.24 6.97 -18.15
CA ARG A 751 48.24 5.91 -18.29
C ARG A 751 47.81 5.34 -16.93
N HIS A 752 48.76 5.16 -16.00
CA HIS A 752 48.45 4.65 -14.67
C HIS A 752 47.68 5.67 -13.84
N VAL A 753 48.09 6.95 -13.87
CA VAL A 753 47.36 8.03 -13.20
C VAL A 753 45.92 8.09 -13.74
N LYS A 754 45.73 8.08 -15.06
CA LYS A 754 44.40 8.07 -15.68
C LYS A 754 43.53 6.89 -15.25
N ASN A 755 44.12 5.68 -15.15
CA ASN A 755 43.40 4.50 -14.66
C ASN A 755 42.96 4.67 -13.19
N TYR A 756 43.84 5.12 -12.30
CA TYR A 756 43.50 5.31 -10.88
C TYR A 756 42.55 6.49 -10.65
N VAL A 757 42.58 7.53 -11.49
CA VAL A 757 41.57 8.60 -11.48
C VAL A 757 40.20 8.07 -11.88
N ASN A 758 40.12 7.18 -12.88
CA ASN A 758 38.85 6.52 -13.25
C ASN A 758 38.34 5.58 -12.14
N ILE A 759 39.23 4.84 -11.49
CA ILE A 759 38.88 4.01 -10.32
C ILE A 759 38.33 4.89 -9.20
N TYR A 760 39.02 6.00 -8.88
CA TYR A 760 38.55 6.97 -7.90
C TYR A 760 37.17 7.50 -8.27
N LEU A 761 36.92 7.89 -9.53
CA LEU A 761 35.59 8.35 -9.98
C LEU A 761 34.49 7.31 -9.77
N SER A 762 34.78 6.02 -10.02
CA SER A 762 33.80 4.94 -9.80
C SER A 762 33.51 4.64 -8.33
N GLU A 763 34.44 4.94 -7.43
CA GLU A 763 34.34 4.65 -6.00
C GLU A 763 34.26 5.92 -5.13
N ARG A 764 34.18 7.12 -5.74
CA ARG A 764 34.28 8.42 -5.06
C ARG A 764 33.25 8.59 -3.96
N ASP A 765 32.07 8.02 -4.17
CA ASP A 765 30.97 8.02 -3.22
C ASP A 765 31.32 7.31 -1.91
N ASN A 766 32.20 6.32 -1.93
CA ASN A 766 32.64 5.56 -0.76
C ASN A 766 33.74 6.28 0.04
N ASP A 767 34.30 7.37 -0.49
CA ASP A 767 35.33 8.13 0.22
C ASP A 767 34.74 8.87 1.45
N ILE A 768 35.52 8.98 2.51
CA ILE A 768 35.16 9.69 3.74
C ILE A 768 34.71 11.14 3.46
N LEU A 769 35.28 11.81 2.44
CA LEU A 769 34.88 13.16 2.02
C LEU A 769 33.44 13.22 1.46
N SER A 770 32.94 12.12 0.91
CA SER A 770 31.60 12.00 0.35
C SER A 770 30.58 11.48 1.38
N GLN A 771 31.04 10.64 2.32
CA GLN A 771 30.19 9.99 3.33
C GLN A 771 29.92 10.86 4.56
N THR A 772 30.72 11.88 4.84
CA THR A 772 30.57 12.66 6.08
C THR A 772 29.21 13.37 6.17
N MET A 773 28.72 13.94 5.07
CA MET A 773 27.41 14.59 5.02
C MET A 773 26.23 13.60 5.06
N LEU A 774 26.51 12.28 5.02
CA LEU A 774 25.51 11.20 5.14
C LEU A 774 25.42 10.63 6.55
N GLN A 775 26.19 11.18 7.49
CA GLN A 775 25.99 10.91 8.91
C GLN A 775 24.60 11.39 9.36
N GLU A 776 24.15 10.87 10.50
CA GLU A 776 22.76 11.02 10.95
C GLU A 776 22.34 12.48 11.11
N ASN A 777 23.16 13.33 11.73
CA ASN A 777 22.77 14.70 12.05
C ASN A 777 22.50 15.58 10.80
N PRO A 778 23.40 15.67 9.80
CA PRO A 778 23.13 16.43 8.57
C PRO A 778 21.85 16.02 7.85
N LEU A 779 21.75 14.74 7.51
CA LEU A 779 20.62 14.22 6.75
C LEU A 779 19.31 14.33 7.53
N ARG A 780 19.32 14.01 8.83
CA ARG A 780 18.14 14.06 9.70
C ARG A 780 17.55 15.48 9.78
N THR A 781 18.40 16.50 9.98
CA THR A 781 17.90 17.89 10.09
C THR A 781 17.18 18.38 8.85
N VAL A 782 17.61 17.90 7.66
CA VAL A 782 16.98 18.26 6.38
C VAL A 782 15.70 17.45 6.16
N MET A 783 15.73 16.16 6.47
CA MET A 783 14.54 15.30 6.42
C MET A 783 13.43 15.78 7.36
N ASP A 784 13.77 16.26 8.55
CA ASP A 784 12.82 16.85 9.50
C ASP A 784 12.05 18.02 8.88
N VAL A 785 12.72 18.87 8.09
CA VAL A 785 12.06 19.99 7.40
C VAL A 785 11.05 19.47 6.39
N VAL A 786 11.38 18.42 5.63
CA VAL A 786 10.44 17.81 4.68
C VAL A 786 9.22 17.26 5.40
N LEU A 787 9.42 16.53 6.51
CA LEU A 787 8.34 15.90 7.26
C LEU A 787 7.44 16.92 7.96
N GLU A 788 8.01 17.96 8.55
CA GLU A 788 7.27 19.06 9.16
C GLU A 788 6.35 19.79 8.15
N ASN A 789 6.77 19.79 6.88
CA ASN A 789 6.03 20.42 5.79
C ASN A 789 5.12 19.45 5.02
N ALA A 790 5.20 18.15 5.31
CA ALA A 790 4.30 17.16 4.71
C ALA A 790 2.88 17.32 5.28
N ALA A 791 1.88 17.34 4.39
CA ALA A 791 0.47 17.46 4.77
C ALA A 791 -0.11 16.12 5.28
N SER A 792 0.55 14.99 4.97
CA SER A 792 0.11 13.66 5.37
C SER A 792 1.30 12.85 5.87
N ARG A 793 1.06 11.84 6.72
CA ARG A 793 2.08 10.87 7.15
C ARG A 793 2.42 9.83 6.06
N ARG A 794 2.04 10.09 4.81
CA ARG A 794 2.42 9.32 3.64
C ARG A 794 3.39 10.13 2.80
N LEU A 795 4.53 9.54 2.47
CA LEU A 795 5.57 10.17 1.68
C LEU A 795 5.96 9.28 0.50
N LYS A 796 5.89 9.82 -0.71
CA LYS A 796 6.45 9.21 -1.92
C LYS A 796 7.81 9.84 -2.18
N ILE A 797 8.86 9.04 -2.03
CA ILE A 797 10.23 9.46 -2.26
C ILE A 797 10.69 8.88 -3.58
N LEU A 798 11.24 9.71 -4.47
CA LEU A 798 11.93 9.30 -5.69
C LEU A 798 13.41 9.57 -5.56
N GLU A 799 14.25 8.57 -5.70
CA GLU A 799 15.68 8.73 -5.78
C GLU A 799 16.18 8.60 -7.22
N ILE A 800 16.95 9.59 -7.66
CA ILE A 800 17.73 9.53 -8.90
C ILE A 800 19.12 9.01 -8.52
N ALA A 801 19.31 7.70 -8.72
CA ALA A 801 20.56 7.03 -8.40
C ALA A 801 21.42 6.91 -9.66
N ASP A 802 22.54 7.62 -9.69
CA ASP A 802 23.53 7.59 -10.78
C ASP A 802 24.75 6.73 -10.42
N THR A 803 24.95 6.47 -9.13
CA THR A 803 26.08 5.71 -8.58
C THR A 803 25.63 4.37 -8.02
N SER A 804 26.58 3.46 -7.78
CA SER A 804 26.33 2.12 -7.24
C SER A 804 25.86 2.10 -5.78
N LEU A 805 25.86 3.26 -5.11
CA LEU A 805 25.56 3.40 -3.68
C LEU A 805 24.39 4.38 -3.45
N PRO A 806 23.13 3.96 -3.62
CA PRO A 806 21.99 4.84 -3.38
C PRO A 806 21.86 5.26 -1.90
N LEU A 807 21.23 6.41 -1.67
CA LEU A 807 20.85 6.94 -0.36
C LEU A 807 19.65 6.23 0.28
N SER A 808 18.98 5.37 -0.48
CA SER A 808 17.76 4.69 -0.08
C SER A 808 17.83 4.01 1.27
N THR A 809 18.96 3.36 1.60
CA THR A 809 19.13 2.68 2.89
C THR A 809 19.21 3.69 4.04
N LYS A 810 20.07 4.72 3.90
CA LYS A 810 20.26 5.74 4.93
C LYS A 810 19.01 6.57 5.18
N ILE A 811 18.29 6.93 4.10
CA ILE A 811 17.02 7.64 4.23
C ILE A 811 15.96 6.74 4.86
N SER A 812 15.90 5.46 4.50
CA SER A 812 14.96 4.51 5.12
C SER A 812 15.24 4.31 6.61
N GLU A 813 16.51 4.21 7.03
CA GLU A 813 16.91 4.18 8.44
C GLU A 813 16.47 5.44 9.17
N THR A 814 16.76 6.61 8.59
CA THR A 814 16.38 7.91 9.18
C THR A 814 14.86 8.01 9.29
N VAL A 815 14.12 7.58 8.28
CA VAL A 815 12.64 7.55 8.28
C VAL A 815 12.09 6.68 9.40
N GLN A 816 12.70 5.53 9.69
CA GLN A 816 12.26 4.63 10.77
C GLN A 816 12.36 5.27 12.16
N THR A 817 13.26 6.25 12.35
CA THR A 817 13.36 6.99 13.62
C THR A 817 12.15 7.90 13.89
N PHE A 818 11.39 8.28 12.84
CA PHE A 818 10.25 9.19 12.95
C PHE A 818 8.91 8.50 13.29
N GLY A 819 8.91 7.20 13.57
CA GLY A 819 7.71 6.42 13.95
C GLY A 819 6.86 5.98 12.75
N ASP A 820 5.53 5.97 12.92
CA ASP A 820 4.56 5.47 11.93
C ASP A 820 4.41 6.39 10.70
N LEU A 821 5.42 6.37 9.81
CA LEU A 821 5.40 7.05 8.52
C LEU A 821 5.29 6.01 7.38
N ASN A 822 4.31 6.20 6.49
CA ASN A 822 4.13 5.32 5.34
C ASN A 822 4.92 5.85 4.15
N VAL A 823 6.10 5.27 3.91
CA VAL A 823 6.96 5.68 2.80
C VAL A 823 6.86 4.70 1.64
N LYS A 824 6.54 5.23 0.45
CA LYS A 824 6.75 4.54 -0.82
C LYS A 824 8.05 5.06 -1.42
N TYR A 825 9.07 4.21 -1.47
CA TYR A 825 10.37 4.58 -2.02
C TYR A 825 10.50 4.10 -3.47
N LEU A 826 10.91 4.99 -4.38
CA LEU A 826 11.12 4.72 -5.79
C LEU A 826 12.57 5.00 -6.12
N ILE A 827 13.25 4.08 -6.82
CA ILE A 827 14.63 4.26 -7.26
C ILE A 827 14.66 4.22 -8.78
N ALA A 828 15.07 5.32 -9.39
CA ALA A 828 15.33 5.42 -10.83
C ALA A 828 16.84 5.35 -11.05
N HIS A 829 17.28 4.35 -11.81
CA HIS A 829 18.69 4.13 -12.11
C HIS A 829 18.87 3.78 -13.59
N SER A 830 19.97 4.21 -14.22
CA SER A 830 20.24 3.95 -15.65
C SER A 830 20.51 2.47 -15.95
N LYS A 831 21.22 1.79 -15.04
CA LYS A 831 21.54 0.36 -15.08
C LYS A 831 21.23 -0.35 -13.76
N PRO A 832 19.95 -0.63 -13.45
CA PRO A 832 19.54 -1.14 -12.14
C PRO A 832 20.23 -2.46 -11.74
N ASP A 833 20.68 -3.25 -12.71
CA ASP A 833 21.39 -4.52 -12.48
C ASP A 833 22.77 -4.36 -11.79
N LEU A 834 23.33 -3.15 -11.78
CA LEU A 834 24.62 -2.86 -11.13
C LEU A 834 24.51 -2.59 -9.63
N LEU A 835 23.28 -2.48 -9.10
CA LEU A 835 23.05 -2.20 -7.68
C LEU A 835 23.14 -3.48 -6.85
N GLU A 836 24.04 -3.48 -5.87
CA GLU A 836 24.10 -4.57 -4.89
C GLU A 836 22.87 -4.57 -3.99
N LYS A 837 22.31 -5.76 -3.72
CA LYS A 837 21.12 -5.91 -2.87
C LYS A 837 21.35 -5.44 -1.43
N SER A 838 22.58 -5.48 -0.94
CA SER A 838 23.01 -4.96 0.37
C SER A 838 22.80 -3.45 0.49
N ASN A 839 22.86 -2.72 -0.63
CA ASN A 839 22.74 -1.25 -0.66
C ASN A 839 21.30 -0.77 -0.89
N LEU A 840 20.32 -1.68 -0.94
CA LEU A 840 18.91 -1.37 -1.13
C LEU A 840 18.12 -1.59 0.16
N PRO A 841 16.98 -0.89 0.36
CA PRO A 841 16.14 -1.08 1.53
C PRO A 841 15.60 -2.50 1.61
N SER A 842 15.43 -3.03 2.82
CA SER A 842 14.94 -4.41 3.01
C SER A 842 13.47 -4.59 2.60
N ARG A 843 12.66 -3.53 2.60
CA ARG A 843 11.22 -3.54 2.28
C ARG A 843 10.77 -2.21 1.65
N ASN A 844 9.60 -2.21 1.01
CA ASN A 844 8.85 -1.02 0.56
C ASN A 844 9.55 -0.10 -0.46
N PHE A 845 10.35 -0.66 -1.38
CA PHE A 845 10.92 0.08 -2.51
C PHE A 845 10.52 -0.54 -3.87
N GLU A 846 10.56 0.29 -4.90
CA GLU A 846 10.33 -0.10 -6.30
C GLU A 846 11.48 0.44 -7.16
N LEU A 847 12.11 -0.45 -7.93
CA LEU A 847 13.26 -0.14 -8.78
C LEU A 847 12.82 0.00 -10.24
N SER A 848 13.24 1.06 -10.91
CA SER A 848 12.92 1.35 -12.30
C SER A 848 14.18 1.71 -13.10
N SER A 849 14.24 1.19 -14.32
CA SER A 849 15.27 1.59 -15.29
C SER A 849 14.86 2.92 -15.92
N TRP A 850 15.76 3.91 -15.91
CA TRP A 850 15.47 5.24 -16.46
C TRP A 850 16.67 5.85 -17.17
N ASP A 851 16.44 6.44 -18.34
CA ASP A 851 17.45 7.20 -19.09
C ASP A 851 17.39 8.68 -18.68
N PRO A 852 18.51 9.29 -18.21
CA PRO A 852 18.59 10.72 -17.86
C PRO A 852 18.04 11.70 -18.90
N LYS A 853 18.06 11.32 -20.18
CA LYS A 853 17.57 12.14 -21.30
C LYS A 853 16.07 12.03 -21.54
N SER A 854 15.39 11.14 -20.82
CA SER A 854 13.97 10.84 -21.00
C SER A 854 13.13 11.37 -19.83
N ALA A 855 11.87 11.68 -20.09
CA ALA A 855 10.94 12.05 -19.03
C ALA A 855 10.73 10.89 -18.04
N LEU A 856 10.68 11.21 -16.75
CA LEU A 856 10.41 10.23 -15.70
C LEU A 856 8.93 9.78 -15.75
N PRO A 857 8.64 8.48 -15.61
CA PRO A 857 7.27 7.95 -15.71
C PRO A 857 6.43 8.20 -14.44
N PHE A 858 6.97 8.90 -13.44
CA PHE A 858 6.35 9.09 -12.14
C PHE A 858 5.65 10.44 -12.04
N LYS A 859 4.60 10.51 -11.21
CA LYS A 859 3.88 11.75 -10.90
C LYS A 859 3.55 11.81 -9.41
N ASP A 860 3.27 13.02 -8.93
CA ASP A 860 2.88 13.31 -7.54
C ASP A 860 3.93 12.85 -6.53
N ILE A 861 5.21 13.13 -6.81
CA ILE A 861 6.32 12.84 -5.91
C ILE A 861 6.41 13.93 -4.85
N ASP A 862 6.56 13.52 -3.57
CA ASP A 862 6.64 14.44 -2.44
C ASP A 862 8.07 14.96 -2.23
N LEU A 863 9.04 14.07 -2.35
CA LEU A 863 10.47 14.34 -2.18
C LEU A 863 11.25 13.62 -3.29
N CYS A 864 12.07 14.35 -4.03
CA CYS A 864 13.10 13.77 -4.88
C CYS A 864 14.45 13.84 -4.18
N VAL A 865 15.24 12.77 -4.22
CA VAL A 865 16.57 12.67 -3.62
C VAL A 865 17.59 12.45 -4.72
N MET A 866 18.66 13.22 -4.69
CA MET A 866 19.72 13.19 -5.68
C MET A 866 21.07 13.32 -4.98
N LYS A 867 22.03 12.49 -5.40
CA LYS A 867 23.38 12.48 -4.84
C LYS A 867 24.41 12.45 -5.96
N PHE A 868 25.38 13.35 -5.87
CA PHE A 868 26.62 13.40 -6.68
C PHE A 868 26.36 13.11 -8.16
N LEU A 869 25.58 13.98 -8.78
CA LEU A 869 25.29 13.88 -10.21
C LEU A 869 26.59 14.15 -10.97
N ASN A 870 27.16 13.11 -11.57
CA ASN A 870 28.48 13.14 -12.20
C ASN A 870 28.43 13.60 -13.67
N HIS A 871 27.31 14.22 -14.07
CA HIS A 871 27.04 14.68 -15.43
C HIS A 871 27.54 16.12 -15.66
N HIS A 872 27.76 16.47 -16.92
CA HIS A 872 28.06 17.86 -17.31
C HIS A 872 26.87 18.79 -17.05
N SER A 873 27.10 20.10 -16.97
CA SER A 873 26.11 21.10 -16.52
C SER A 873 24.79 21.08 -17.32
N GLU A 874 24.84 20.86 -18.64
CA GLU A 874 23.64 20.75 -19.49
C GLU A 874 22.77 19.53 -19.13
N GLU A 875 23.40 18.37 -18.93
CA GLU A 875 22.69 17.14 -18.54
C GLU A 875 22.17 17.25 -17.10
N HIS A 876 22.91 17.90 -16.20
CA HIS A 876 22.46 18.20 -14.83
C HIS A 876 21.18 19.05 -14.82
N ARG A 877 21.14 20.11 -15.64
CA ARG A 877 19.94 20.96 -15.81
C ARG A 877 18.75 20.15 -16.32
N GLN A 878 18.96 19.32 -17.35
CA GLN A 878 17.89 18.49 -17.93
C GLN A 878 17.30 17.51 -16.91
N ILE A 879 18.14 16.91 -16.06
CA ILE A 879 17.68 16.01 -14.99
C ILE A 879 16.81 16.78 -14.00
N LEU A 880 17.19 17.99 -13.58
CA LEU A 880 16.40 18.82 -12.68
C LEU A 880 15.04 19.22 -13.29
N GLU A 881 14.99 19.54 -14.59
CA GLU A 881 13.75 19.80 -15.31
C GLU A 881 12.82 18.57 -15.31
N ASN A 882 13.38 17.39 -15.56
CA ASN A 882 12.65 16.13 -15.51
C ASN A 882 12.09 15.86 -14.11
N VAL A 883 12.89 16.08 -13.06
CA VAL A 883 12.46 15.96 -11.66
C VAL A 883 11.33 16.95 -11.35
N LEU A 884 11.45 18.21 -11.75
CA LEU A 884 10.46 19.25 -11.53
C LEU A 884 9.08 18.90 -12.12
N ALA A 885 9.07 18.24 -13.28
CA ALA A 885 7.85 17.75 -13.93
C ALA A 885 7.14 16.61 -13.17
N THR A 886 7.87 15.88 -12.32
CA THR A 886 7.30 14.78 -11.51
C THR A 886 6.84 15.20 -10.11
N LEU A 887 7.41 16.28 -9.59
CA LEU A 887 7.12 16.80 -8.25
C LEU A 887 5.73 17.40 -8.20
N LYS A 888 5.02 17.11 -7.09
CA LYS A 888 3.82 17.86 -6.71
C LYS A 888 4.17 19.33 -6.43
N ASP A 889 3.17 20.20 -6.45
CA ASP A 889 3.35 21.57 -5.98
C ASP A 889 3.75 21.58 -4.50
N ASN A 890 4.71 22.45 -4.15
CA ASN A 890 5.37 22.45 -2.85
C ASN A 890 6.15 21.17 -2.50
N GLY A 891 6.39 20.27 -3.46
CA GLY A 891 7.30 19.14 -3.33
C GLY A 891 8.75 19.58 -3.14
N PHE A 892 9.56 18.69 -2.59
CA PHE A 892 10.95 18.97 -2.23
C PHE A 892 11.95 18.23 -3.13
N VAL A 893 13.14 18.81 -3.30
CA VAL A 893 14.34 18.15 -3.83
C VAL A 893 15.44 18.21 -2.79
N LEU A 894 15.95 17.06 -2.38
CA LEU A 894 17.17 16.93 -1.61
C LEU A 894 18.33 16.65 -2.56
N LEU A 895 19.25 17.60 -2.69
CA LEU A 895 20.44 17.48 -3.55
C LEU A 895 21.69 17.52 -2.68
N LEU A 896 22.46 16.43 -2.68
CA LEU A 896 23.82 16.41 -2.12
C LEU A 896 24.83 16.44 -3.26
N GLN A 897 25.63 17.51 -3.34
CA GLN A 897 26.55 17.71 -4.46
C GLN A 897 27.98 18.05 -3.98
N ARG A 898 28.97 17.61 -4.78
CA ARG A 898 30.36 18.05 -4.65
C ARG A 898 30.47 19.46 -5.23
N THR A 899 30.76 20.43 -4.37
CA THR A 899 30.80 21.86 -4.71
C THR A 899 32.21 22.44 -4.72
N CYS A 900 33.17 21.75 -4.11
CA CYS A 900 34.59 22.09 -4.12
C CYS A 900 35.45 20.82 -4.30
N LEU A 901 36.58 20.95 -5.02
CA LEU A 901 37.59 19.90 -5.11
C LEU A 901 38.68 20.16 -4.06
N VAL A 902 39.10 19.12 -3.35
CA VAL A 902 40.26 19.25 -2.44
C VAL A 902 41.57 19.34 -3.25
N PRO A 903 42.67 19.89 -2.69
CA PRO A 903 43.90 20.08 -3.45
C PRO A 903 44.43 18.82 -4.13
N ALA A 904 44.33 17.66 -3.47
CA ALA A 904 44.70 16.38 -4.05
C ALA A 904 43.89 16.00 -5.30
N GLU A 905 42.58 16.26 -5.32
CA GLU A 905 41.71 16.02 -6.48
C GLU A 905 42.07 16.94 -7.65
N ILE A 906 42.40 18.22 -7.38
CA ILE A 906 42.84 19.18 -8.39
C ILE A 906 44.14 18.70 -9.05
N ILE A 907 45.12 18.28 -8.25
CA ILE A 907 46.40 17.76 -8.75
C ILE A 907 46.19 16.50 -9.59
N LEU A 908 45.36 15.56 -9.12
CA LEU A 908 45.06 14.33 -9.86
C LEU A 908 44.36 14.59 -11.19
N SER A 909 43.39 15.50 -11.21
CA SER A 909 42.70 15.96 -12.42
C SER A 909 43.69 16.51 -13.46
N ALA A 910 44.63 17.36 -13.00
CA ALA A 910 45.64 17.97 -13.85
C ALA A 910 46.66 16.95 -14.39
N VAL A 911 47.21 16.07 -13.55
CA VAL A 911 48.22 15.07 -13.96
C VAL A 911 47.61 13.95 -14.80
N GLY A 912 46.38 13.56 -14.50
CA GLY A 912 45.66 12.48 -15.21
C GLY A 912 44.96 12.91 -16.49
N GLU A 913 45.02 14.19 -16.86
CA GLU A 913 44.30 14.79 -18.01
C GLU A 913 42.82 14.38 -18.04
N THR A 914 42.17 14.35 -16.88
CA THR A 914 40.79 13.87 -16.70
C THR A 914 40.03 14.87 -15.85
N VAL A 915 39.01 15.52 -16.44
CA VAL A 915 38.19 16.51 -15.74
C VAL A 915 37.28 15.79 -14.74
N LEU A 916 37.41 16.14 -13.46
CA LEU A 916 36.51 15.67 -12.41
C LEU A 916 35.19 16.46 -12.47
N PRO A 917 34.02 15.81 -12.48
CA PRO A 917 32.74 16.50 -12.48
C PRO A 917 32.51 17.19 -11.14
N ILE A 918 32.30 18.51 -11.20
CA ILE A 918 32.03 19.43 -10.10
C ILE A 918 31.03 20.49 -10.57
N HIS A 919 30.13 20.89 -9.68
CA HIS A 919 29.19 22.00 -9.90
C HIS A 919 29.36 22.98 -8.75
N THR A 920 29.83 24.19 -9.02
CA THR A 920 30.10 25.16 -7.95
C THR A 920 28.79 25.64 -7.33
N GLU A 921 28.84 26.16 -6.10
CA GLU A 921 27.65 26.71 -5.45
C GLU A 921 26.99 27.83 -6.27
N SER A 922 27.79 28.65 -6.95
CA SER A 922 27.29 29.74 -7.80
C SER A 922 26.50 29.21 -9.00
N ASP A 923 27.06 28.22 -9.71
CA ASP A 923 26.42 27.65 -10.91
C ASP A 923 25.10 26.94 -10.56
N LEU A 924 25.08 26.24 -9.42
CA LEU A 924 23.89 25.57 -8.91
C LEU A 924 22.80 26.57 -8.53
N GLU A 925 23.15 27.62 -7.79
CA GLU A 925 22.18 28.62 -7.33
C GLU A 925 21.57 29.41 -8.51
N GLU A 926 22.36 29.73 -9.55
CA GLU A 926 21.84 30.32 -10.80
C GLU A 926 20.85 29.36 -11.49
N THR A 927 21.19 28.08 -11.58
CA THR A 927 20.30 27.05 -12.15
C THR A 927 19.00 26.92 -11.38
N PHE A 928 19.03 27.00 -10.04
CA PHE A 928 17.82 26.91 -9.22
C PHE A 928 16.89 28.10 -9.44
N ILE A 929 17.45 29.31 -9.55
CA ILE A 929 16.69 30.53 -9.86
C ILE A 929 15.99 30.41 -11.21
N ASP A 930 16.73 29.97 -12.25
CA ASP A 930 16.20 29.72 -13.59
C ASP A 930 15.01 28.74 -13.58
N LEU A 931 15.13 27.66 -12.80
CA LEU A 931 14.11 26.61 -12.68
C LEU A 931 13.00 26.92 -11.66
N LYS A 932 12.99 28.13 -11.08
CA LYS A 932 12.05 28.56 -10.02
C LYS A 932 12.02 27.63 -8.80
N LEU A 933 13.14 26.98 -8.52
CA LEU A 933 13.38 26.18 -7.33
C LEU A 933 13.91 27.07 -6.21
N GLN A 934 13.20 27.09 -5.09
CA GLN A 934 13.61 27.89 -3.94
C GLN A 934 14.53 27.11 -3.02
N VAL A 935 15.65 27.71 -2.62
CA VAL A 935 16.56 27.13 -1.62
C VAL A 935 15.96 27.29 -0.23
N ILE A 936 15.57 26.17 0.38
CA ILE A 936 14.99 26.11 1.73
C ILE A 936 16.09 25.96 2.78
N CYS A 937 16.98 25.00 2.59
CA CYS A 937 18.11 24.75 3.48
C CYS A 937 19.40 24.64 2.65
N LYS A 938 20.49 25.20 3.17
CA LYS A 938 21.85 25.02 2.65
C LYS A 938 22.76 24.57 3.79
N LYS A 939 23.28 23.35 3.71
CA LYS A 939 24.21 22.78 4.70
C LYS A 939 25.53 22.48 4.00
N SER A 940 26.58 23.20 4.37
CA SER A 940 27.92 23.01 3.81
C SER A 940 28.85 22.40 4.86
N ASP A 941 29.71 21.47 4.43
CA ASP A 941 30.85 21.02 5.22
C ASP A 941 32.03 22.00 5.17
N SER A 942 31.93 23.06 4.35
CA SER A 942 32.99 24.05 4.03
C SER A 942 34.27 23.50 3.42
N LEU A 943 34.31 22.20 3.14
CA LEU A 943 35.49 21.49 2.66
C LEU A 943 35.30 21.06 1.21
N ALA A 944 34.19 20.39 0.91
CA ALA A 944 34.04 19.72 -0.38
C ALA A 944 32.59 19.51 -0.85
N SER A 945 31.62 19.38 0.06
CA SER A 945 30.25 19.01 -0.29
C SER A 945 29.22 19.95 0.34
N THR A 946 28.16 20.25 -0.42
CA THR A 946 27.02 21.06 0.03
C THR A 946 25.73 20.28 -0.20
N MET A 947 24.88 20.24 0.82
CA MET A 947 23.54 19.67 0.78
C MET A 947 22.51 20.80 0.68
N TYR A 948 21.68 20.73 -0.34
CA TYR A 948 20.59 21.65 -0.60
C TYR A 948 19.25 20.95 -0.40
N LEU A 949 18.34 21.60 0.31
CA LEU A 949 16.92 21.30 0.25
C LEU A 949 16.24 22.37 -0.58
N LEU A 950 15.66 21.98 -1.70
CA LEU A 950 14.96 22.86 -2.62
C LEU A 950 13.47 22.58 -2.56
N ARG A 951 12.66 23.59 -2.92
CA ARG A 951 11.20 23.44 -3.01
C ARG A 951 10.67 24.00 -4.32
N LYS A 952 9.73 23.27 -4.93
CA LYS A 952 8.99 23.73 -6.09
C LYS A 952 7.99 24.82 -5.67
N SER A 953 8.10 26.00 -6.28
CA SER A 953 7.14 27.09 -6.08
C SER A 953 5.77 26.69 -6.64
N PRO A 954 4.65 26.98 -5.94
CA PRO A 954 3.32 26.74 -6.48
C PRO A 954 2.97 27.75 -7.57
N ASP A 955 2.11 27.34 -8.51
CA ASP A 955 1.66 28.20 -9.61
C ASP A 955 0.60 29.22 -9.17
N ILE A 956 -0.13 28.94 -8.09
CA ILE A 956 -1.23 29.78 -7.57
C ILE A 956 -0.76 30.51 -6.30
N PRO A 957 -0.97 31.84 -6.20
CA PRO A 957 -0.64 32.60 -5.00
C PRO A 957 -1.57 32.24 -3.84
N TYR A 958 -1.04 32.35 -2.62
CA TYR A 958 -1.81 32.12 -1.40
C TYR A 958 -2.53 33.37 -0.92
N GLU A 959 -3.70 33.19 -0.31
CA GLU A 959 -4.30 34.20 0.56
C GLU A 959 -3.70 34.07 1.97
N ASP A 960 -3.00 35.09 2.45
CA ASP A 960 -2.34 35.10 3.75
C ASP A 960 -3.21 35.74 4.84
N ILE A 961 -3.44 34.99 5.92
CA ILE A 961 -4.15 35.42 7.13
C ILE A 961 -3.12 35.45 8.26
N VAL A 962 -3.08 36.53 9.04
CA VAL A 962 -2.10 36.69 10.13
C VAL A 962 -2.84 36.78 11.46
N ILE A 963 -2.52 35.88 12.38
CA ILE A 963 -3.13 35.82 13.71
C ILE A 963 -2.00 35.97 14.76
N PRO A 964 -1.96 37.08 15.51
CA PRO A 964 -0.98 37.27 16.56
C PRO A 964 -1.35 36.45 17.80
N VAL A 965 -0.41 35.62 18.26
CA VAL A 965 -0.57 34.81 19.47
C VAL A 965 -0.15 35.62 20.69
N ILE A 966 -1.15 36.09 21.44
CA ILE A 966 -0.97 36.95 22.63
C ILE A 966 -1.41 36.16 23.87
N GLU A 967 -0.52 36.06 24.85
CA GLU A 967 -0.69 35.24 26.07
C GLU A 967 -1.94 35.64 26.88
N ASP A 968 -2.15 36.94 27.08
CA ASP A 968 -3.24 37.48 27.93
C ASP A 968 -4.62 37.54 27.25
N LYS A 969 -4.78 37.06 26.01
CA LYS A 969 -6.02 37.18 25.21
C LYS A 969 -6.33 35.92 24.39
N TYR A 970 -6.13 34.74 24.97
CA TYR A 970 -6.27 33.47 24.25
C TYR A 970 -7.65 33.27 23.59
N GLU A 971 -8.74 33.63 24.27
CA GLU A 971 -10.10 33.46 23.76
C GLU A 971 -10.30 34.15 22.39
N LYS A 972 -9.66 35.29 22.16
CA LYS A 972 -9.86 36.08 20.93
C LYS A 972 -9.24 35.44 19.70
N TRP A 973 -7.98 35.00 19.81
CA TRP A 973 -7.26 34.47 18.67
C TRP A 973 -7.52 32.97 18.44
N VAL A 974 -7.95 32.23 19.47
CA VAL A 974 -8.34 30.81 19.33
C VAL A 974 -9.63 30.67 18.52
N ASP A 975 -10.65 31.50 18.81
CA ASP A 975 -11.91 31.48 18.06
C ASP A 975 -11.68 31.88 16.59
N GLU A 976 -10.90 32.95 16.37
CA GLU A 976 -10.50 33.39 15.02
C GLU A 976 -9.72 32.29 14.28
N LEU A 977 -8.77 31.63 14.95
CA LEU A 977 -8.01 30.53 14.36
C LEU A 977 -8.92 29.36 13.96
N SER A 978 -9.86 28.97 14.83
CA SER A 978 -10.82 27.89 14.55
C SER A 978 -11.70 28.19 13.35
N GLU A 979 -12.19 29.43 13.23
CA GLU A 979 -12.97 29.89 12.08
C GLU A 979 -12.13 29.81 10.80
N GLN A 980 -10.91 30.34 10.82
CA GLN A 980 -10.04 30.39 9.64
C GLN A 980 -9.56 28.99 9.19
N ILE A 981 -9.30 28.06 10.11
CA ILE A 981 -9.00 26.65 9.77
C ILE A 981 -10.19 26.00 9.06
N THR A 982 -11.40 26.25 9.55
CA THR A 982 -12.63 25.72 8.95
C THR A 982 -12.84 26.26 7.54
N ILE A 983 -12.66 27.56 7.35
CA ILE A 983 -12.74 28.22 6.03
C ILE A 983 -11.65 27.66 5.10
N ALA A 984 -10.41 27.52 5.57
CA ALA A 984 -9.30 26.98 4.79
C ALA A 984 -9.52 25.52 4.37
N SER A 985 -10.26 24.74 5.17
CA SER A 985 -10.58 23.34 4.86
C SER A 985 -11.68 23.17 3.79
N THR A 986 -12.50 24.20 3.58
CA THR A 986 -13.68 24.16 2.70
C THR A 986 -13.56 25.01 1.43
N SER A 987 -12.61 25.95 1.40
CA SER A 987 -12.35 26.83 0.26
C SER A 987 -11.66 26.09 -0.89
N SER A 988 -11.97 26.50 -2.13
CA SER A 988 -11.26 26.06 -3.33
C SER A 988 -9.89 26.74 -3.50
N ASP A 989 -9.69 27.91 -2.89
CA ASP A 989 -8.48 28.70 -3.03
C ASP A 989 -7.48 28.39 -1.90
N PRO A 990 -6.17 28.31 -2.21
CA PRO A 990 -5.17 27.94 -1.22
C PRO A 990 -4.93 29.08 -0.22
N LYS A 991 -5.24 28.84 1.06
CA LYS A 991 -5.03 29.80 2.16
C LYS A 991 -3.80 29.46 3.02
N ARG A 992 -3.15 30.46 3.60
CA ARG A 992 -2.09 30.32 4.61
C ARG A 992 -2.41 31.11 5.86
N ILE A 993 -2.33 30.44 7.01
CA ILE A 993 -2.63 31.04 8.31
C ILE A 993 -1.32 31.16 9.07
N TRP A 994 -0.83 32.38 9.28
CA TRP A 994 0.39 32.69 10.00
C TRP A 994 0.07 32.96 11.48
N LEU A 995 0.45 32.02 12.34
CA LEU A 995 0.48 32.23 13.78
C LEU A 995 1.81 32.88 14.16
N VAL A 996 1.74 34.08 14.75
CA VAL A 996 2.91 34.92 14.99
C VAL A 996 3.07 35.24 16.46
N SER A 997 4.26 35.00 17.02
CA SER A 997 4.65 35.47 18.35
C SER A 997 6.01 36.17 18.32
N GLU A 998 6.00 37.49 18.53
CA GLU A 998 7.21 38.34 18.57
C GLU A 998 7.57 38.83 19.98
N ALA A 999 6.65 38.72 20.95
CA ALA A 999 6.73 39.45 22.23
C ALA A 999 7.01 38.57 23.47
N SER A 1000 6.67 37.28 23.44
CA SER A 1000 6.81 36.38 24.60
C SER A 1000 7.67 35.16 24.23
N ASN A 1001 8.78 34.96 24.95
CA ASN A 1001 9.67 33.81 24.75
C ASN A 1001 9.03 32.48 25.21
N ASN A 1002 7.92 32.50 25.95
CA ASN A 1002 7.34 31.32 26.61
C ASN A 1002 5.90 31.00 26.17
N CYS A 1003 5.51 31.37 24.95
CA CYS A 1003 4.11 31.23 24.49
C CYS A 1003 3.71 29.80 24.03
N GLY A 1004 4.62 28.83 23.99
CA GLY A 1004 4.31 27.45 23.61
C GLY A 1004 3.86 27.21 22.16
N ILE A 1005 3.98 28.22 21.29
CA ILE A 1005 3.43 28.22 19.90
C ILE A 1005 3.93 27.06 19.03
N ILE A 1006 5.19 26.62 19.21
CA ILE A 1006 5.76 25.49 18.46
C ILE A 1006 4.99 24.20 18.76
N GLY A 1007 4.72 23.93 20.05
CA GLY A 1007 3.97 22.76 20.47
C GLY A 1007 2.53 22.78 19.95
N LEU A 1008 1.87 23.95 20.05
CA LEU A 1008 0.52 24.15 19.53
C LEU A 1008 0.44 23.86 18.02
N VAL A 1009 1.35 24.42 17.23
CA VAL A 1009 1.36 24.23 15.77
C VAL A 1009 1.62 22.76 15.43
N ASN A 1010 2.51 22.07 16.14
CA ASN A 1010 2.73 20.63 15.94
C ASN A 1010 1.47 19.79 16.17
N CYS A 1011 0.61 20.17 17.11
CA CYS A 1011 -0.70 19.53 17.33
C CYS A 1011 -1.67 19.84 16.18
N LEU A 1012 -1.89 21.13 15.88
CA LEU A 1012 -2.85 21.56 14.86
C LEU A 1012 -2.52 21.04 13.46
N ARG A 1013 -1.23 20.83 13.16
CA ARG A 1013 -0.76 20.23 11.91
C ARG A 1013 -1.28 18.81 11.67
N GLN A 1014 -1.64 18.10 12.73
CA GLN A 1014 -2.19 16.74 12.65
C GLN A 1014 -3.72 16.72 12.58
N GLU A 1015 -4.37 17.90 12.63
CA GLU A 1015 -5.81 18.06 12.52
C GLU A 1015 -6.24 18.42 11.08
N PRO A 1016 -7.51 18.15 10.70
CA PRO A 1016 -8.04 18.57 9.40
C PRO A 1016 -7.89 20.09 9.18
N GLY A 1017 -7.40 20.49 8.01
CA GLY A 1017 -7.12 21.91 7.70
C GLY A 1017 -5.79 22.44 8.26
N GLY A 1018 -5.08 21.67 9.10
CA GLY A 1018 -3.78 22.04 9.65
C GLY A 1018 -2.69 22.28 8.60
N SER A 1019 -2.86 21.74 7.38
CA SER A 1019 -1.92 21.90 6.26
C SER A 1019 -1.63 23.38 5.90
N SER A 1020 -2.58 24.27 6.19
CA SER A 1020 -2.55 25.71 5.89
C SER A 1020 -1.81 26.54 6.95
N ILE A 1021 -1.51 25.99 8.11
CA ILE A 1021 -0.92 26.73 9.24
C ILE A 1021 0.59 26.90 9.07
N ARG A 1022 1.08 28.10 9.36
CA ARG A 1022 2.49 28.51 9.41
C ARG A 1022 2.76 29.18 10.75
N CYS A 1023 3.97 29.00 11.26
CA CYS A 1023 4.40 29.53 12.54
C CYS A 1023 5.57 30.49 12.35
N VAL A 1024 5.49 31.66 12.97
CA VAL A 1024 6.61 32.59 13.13
C VAL A 1024 6.81 32.84 14.61
N PHE A 1025 8.02 32.54 15.09
CA PHE A 1025 8.37 32.70 16.49
C PHE A 1025 9.73 33.38 16.63
N ALA A 1026 9.73 34.58 17.22
CA ALA A 1026 10.97 35.27 17.58
C ALA A 1026 11.41 34.84 18.97
N ASN A 1027 12.51 34.08 19.06
CA ASN A 1027 13.03 33.55 20.31
C ASN A 1027 14.44 34.09 20.59
N GLU A 1028 14.63 34.79 21.71
CA GLU A 1028 15.93 35.37 22.08
C GLU A 1028 16.56 36.22 20.94
N ALA A 1029 15.74 37.05 20.29
CA ALA A 1029 16.26 37.99 19.29
C ALA A 1029 17.16 39.03 19.99
N THR A 1030 18.45 39.03 19.68
CA THR A 1030 19.45 39.97 20.22
C THR A 1030 19.22 41.42 19.74
N THR A 1031 18.40 41.58 18.69
CA THR A 1031 18.01 42.85 18.07
C THR A 1031 16.50 42.95 17.97
N LYS A 1032 15.93 44.15 18.18
CA LYS A 1032 14.49 44.40 18.00
C LYS A 1032 14.11 44.16 16.54
N LEU A 1033 13.29 43.14 16.29
CA LEU A 1033 12.80 42.80 14.95
C LEU A 1033 11.78 43.84 14.46
N PRO A 1034 11.63 44.03 13.13
CA PRO A 1034 10.50 44.77 12.58
C PRO A 1034 9.20 44.02 12.91
N GLU A 1035 8.10 44.77 13.11
CA GLU A 1035 6.77 44.18 13.29
C GLU A 1035 6.41 43.27 12.11
N PHE A 1036 5.80 42.13 12.41
CA PHE A 1036 5.48 41.13 11.40
C PHE A 1036 4.61 41.69 10.28
N ASN A 1037 5.18 41.73 9.07
CA ASN A 1037 4.50 42.21 7.88
C ASN A 1037 5.08 41.53 6.64
N LEU A 1038 4.22 40.81 5.90
CA LEU A 1038 4.59 40.11 4.67
C LEU A 1038 4.98 41.03 3.51
N LYS A 1039 4.80 42.35 3.64
CA LYS A 1039 5.34 43.35 2.71
C LYS A 1039 6.77 43.77 3.04
N ASN A 1040 7.29 43.42 4.21
CA ASN A 1040 8.68 43.68 4.60
C ASN A 1040 9.58 42.59 4.00
N GLN A 1041 10.67 43.01 3.33
CA GLN A 1041 11.63 42.11 2.70
C GLN A 1041 12.16 41.02 3.65
N PHE A 1042 12.29 41.32 4.94
CA PHE A 1042 12.74 40.37 5.96
C PHE A 1042 11.80 39.16 6.12
N TYR A 1043 10.48 39.38 6.04
CA TYR A 1043 9.47 38.31 6.16
C TYR A 1043 9.01 37.77 4.80
N GLN A 1044 9.24 38.51 3.71
CA GLN A 1044 8.94 38.04 2.34
C GLN A 1044 9.69 36.78 1.97
N ASP A 1045 10.97 36.65 2.34
CA ASP A 1045 11.78 35.45 2.08
C ASP A 1045 11.13 34.20 2.70
N ILE A 1046 10.67 34.31 3.95
CA ILE A 1046 10.00 33.22 4.67
C ILE A 1046 8.65 32.88 4.05
N ALA A 1047 7.90 33.93 3.68
CA ALA A 1047 6.62 33.77 3.00
C ALA A 1047 6.78 33.05 1.67
N GLN A 1048 7.84 33.36 0.91
CA GLN A 1048 8.16 32.67 -0.33
C GLN A 1048 8.48 31.19 -0.07
N LYS A 1049 9.36 30.90 0.90
CA LYS A 1049 9.77 29.54 1.31
C LYS A 1049 8.61 28.67 1.82
N ASN A 1050 7.55 29.29 2.33
CA ASN A 1050 6.31 28.65 2.73
C ASN A 1050 6.47 27.55 3.80
N LEU A 1051 7.45 27.68 4.71
CA LEU A 1051 7.77 26.64 5.69
C LEU A 1051 6.81 26.65 6.89
N THR A 1052 6.45 25.47 7.37
CA THR A 1052 5.56 25.29 8.53
C THR A 1052 6.09 26.01 9.77
N MET A 1053 7.31 25.71 10.22
CA MET A 1053 7.92 26.39 11.36
C MET A 1053 8.91 27.44 10.88
N ASN A 1054 8.93 28.62 11.50
CA ASN A 1054 9.94 29.65 11.23
C ASN A 1054 10.31 30.28 12.56
N VAL A 1055 11.46 29.89 13.10
CA VAL A 1055 11.98 30.40 14.36
C VAL A 1055 13.17 31.30 14.06
N PHE A 1056 13.11 32.54 14.53
CA PHE A 1056 14.27 33.44 14.48
C PHE A 1056 14.98 33.39 15.82
N LYS A 1057 16.23 32.92 15.82
CA LYS A 1057 17.07 32.85 17.02
C LYS A 1057 18.52 33.17 16.67
N ARG A 1058 19.16 34.05 17.46
CA ARG A 1058 20.58 34.44 17.32
C ARG A 1058 20.99 34.89 15.91
N GLY A 1059 20.12 35.66 15.24
CA GLY A 1059 20.42 36.23 13.92
C GLY A 1059 20.19 35.30 12.73
N SER A 1060 19.57 34.13 12.94
CA SER A 1060 19.31 33.17 11.86
C SER A 1060 17.89 32.62 11.94
N TRP A 1061 17.32 32.33 10.77
CA TRP A 1061 16.07 31.59 10.62
C TRP A 1061 16.35 30.09 10.67
N GLY A 1062 15.52 29.37 11.41
CA GLY A 1062 15.64 27.94 11.59
C GLY A 1062 14.43 27.37 12.31
N SER A 1063 14.62 26.23 12.94
CA SER A 1063 13.57 25.53 13.67
C SER A 1063 14.19 24.60 14.72
N PHE A 1064 13.41 24.18 15.71
CA PHE A 1064 13.88 23.23 16.70
C PHE A 1064 13.74 21.80 16.20
N ARG A 1065 14.77 20.97 16.43
CA ARG A 1065 14.93 19.63 15.90
C ARG A 1065 15.38 18.65 16.97
N HIS A 1066 14.93 17.41 16.85
CA HIS A 1066 15.35 16.30 17.70
C HIS A 1066 16.59 15.65 17.09
N LEU A 1067 17.69 15.60 17.84
CA LEU A 1067 18.93 14.96 17.42
C LEU A 1067 19.25 13.80 18.35
N THR A 1068 19.69 12.68 17.79
CA THR A 1068 20.05 11.49 18.55
C THR A 1068 21.26 11.78 19.44
N MET A 1069 21.17 11.44 20.72
CA MET A 1069 22.31 11.55 21.64
C MET A 1069 23.23 10.34 21.45
N SER A 1070 24.52 10.58 21.21
CA SER A 1070 25.52 9.51 21.25
C SER A 1070 25.62 8.95 22.68
N GLU A 1071 25.58 7.63 22.85
CA GLU A 1071 25.66 6.93 24.15
C GLU A 1071 26.92 7.21 25.00
N SER A 1072 27.83 8.08 24.54
CA SER A 1072 28.97 8.54 25.32
C SER A 1072 28.67 9.86 26.04
N LYS A 1073 28.06 9.77 27.22
CA LYS A 1073 28.37 10.67 28.35
C LYS A 1073 28.41 9.90 29.66
#